data_AF-A0A2H3J7U3-F1
#
_entry.id   AF-A0A2H3J7U3-F1
#
_cell.length_a   1.000
_cell.length_b   1.000
_cell.length_c   1.000
_cell.angle_alpha   90.00
_cell.angle_beta   90.00
_cell.angle_gamma   90.00
#
_symmetry.space_group_name_H-M   'P 1'
#
loop_
_entity.id
_entity.type
_entity.pdbx_description
1 polymer ?
#
loop_
_entity_poly.entity_id
_entity_poly.type
_entity_poly.pdbx_seq_one_letter_code
_entity_poly.pdbx_strand_id
1 'polypeptide(L)'
;MNAQLAALHDNAIACVRDHDTTHKPAEDTKYSHALAQYSYTEPYSKGQYGTFHATFDKPHIMFICNHDAILHLKIRTCQYHLDYTKPATSSYLARDRIQNLEDLELAYRIPFDMRRITGKDSMIGIEQNLIQLVVFNMTNARFLSMTPTLLNDRESLMYYISKYLAFLQQAGNHVLFSLPDFDDDRHRLTIDYTLLGTHEHSVDEIHGIRVDNINTYLSSVWLKASMLAQGEGVACNTRDWQSTCLAEFCSSWSSSSSGSHFHLTLGPPQIRPICSREAILYFAIDKVEFFRDADDQDEDGELVTAYNDLKIAFLVDLIHEVEADGHITRCRIDMTTVQIFPQYCEFADLDEELESRERLVQFFSHDYLDILEDIDFHIIYFFDARWAGALLTPEGPEYGIDSASTVDGQSPSGWCAETIEPASAYGDTGGFDHIMTVALSTINEHFRQLVESASASANSDYSALVQWTYGAEYHSRFKPLEIRLLSNGRAIVWVRLEAGWLKASSSVDGEYQFGACQIAFEVALKKGAHDELDVFEAFSKRYRKSLVWKEHGDRDDRTLEHIYLDVRNAEFLHELSSFDGFSQEHDHVLRIRKIRTVVQNLKNHYLPHLADHGLHILHTVPVYKAICSLSPSALTSIGWHVHSRGEITRHTWSHVSPSMEPSIVIFGNTGSQPLPTTTLGWSWSRIVRSFNSKSYGTISVASSVFLEERLLKQLSRVNAETTVIPLFTGIGDGKWQLQLTTWAEHEWRKSSVCKWTVVEECSNMKQYMWQHGDVWNYIHEGGNDDVSNGTYTVSCTTHNDILLPIASRHRSPKIEIRGVVELKLTYKIGFQSGSATSMARWDASLSLRSDPTHGIKVDVLGALVPRVDPTTYDGDMPPIEFPNPQAYLTQHLPAKVNIDAVLQELREFEGVWQHAYMGTQAYVLAHPVFGAKGDIIFELRPRAPPTTGRAVIAGRNGRNGIQRGMK
;
A
#
# COMPACT_ATOMS: atom_id res chain seq x y z
N MET A 1 -27.06 44.41 -25.60
CA MET A 1 -27.65 43.05 -25.55
C MET A 1 -29.05 43.02 -24.97
N ASN A 2 -29.31 43.53 -23.76
CA ASN A 2 -30.69 43.59 -23.21
C ASN A 2 -31.71 44.30 -24.12
N ALA A 3 -31.29 45.30 -24.89
CA ALA A 3 -32.14 45.92 -25.92
C ALA A 3 -32.51 44.97 -27.07
N GLN A 4 -31.62 44.06 -27.48
CA GLN A 4 -31.94 43.05 -28.50
C GLN A 4 -32.93 42.02 -27.97
N LEU A 5 -32.74 41.53 -26.74
CA LEU A 5 -33.70 40.65 -26.08
C LEU A 5 -35.07 41.32 -25.94
N ALA A 6 -35.12 42.62 -25.63
CA ALA A 6 -36.34 43.40 -25.63
C ALA A 6 -37.07 43.33 -26.97
N ALA A 7 -36.35 43.63 -28.05
CA ALA A 7 -36.92 43.64 -29.39
C ALA A 7 -37.40 42.24 -29.82
N LEU A 8 -36.64 41.19 -29.49
CA LEU A 8 -37.04 39.80 -29.76
C LEU A 8 -38.30 39.41 -28.96
N HIS A 9 -38.42 39.87 -27.71
CA HIS A 9 -39.63 39.66 -26.90
C HIS A 9 -40.83 40.43 -27.43
N ASP A 10 -40.67 41.70 -27.81
CA ASP A 10 -41.73 42.52 -28.40
C ASP A 10 -42.24 41.90 -29.72
N ASN A 11 -41.31 41.38 -30.55
CA ASN A 11 -41.64 40.64 -31.76
C ASN A 11 -42.41 39.35 -31.45
N ALA A 12 -42.02 38.62 -30.41
CA ALA A 12 -42.71 37.41 -29.97
C ALA A 12 -44.15 37.73 -29.49
N ILE A 13 -44.35 38.81 -28.73
CA ILE A 13 -45.68 39.28 -28.31
C ILE A 13 -46.53 39.65 -29.53
N ALA A 14 -45.99 40.41 -30.47
CA ALA A 14 -46.70 40.79 -31.69
C ALA A 14 -47.12 39.54 -32.50
N CYS A 15 -46.20 38.57 -32.63
CA CYS A 15 -46.47 37.31 -33.30
C CYS A 15 -47.58 36.50 -32.61
N VAL A 16 -47.58 36.42 -31.26
CA VAL A 16 -48.66 35.77 -30.49
C VAL A 16 -50.01 36.47 -30.71
N ARG A 17 -50.04 37.79 -30.82
CA ARG A 17 -51.28 38.54 -31.07
C ARG A 17 -51.83 38.30 -32.48
N ASP A 18 -50.96 38.19 -33.46
CA ASP A 18 -51.33 38.09 -34.87
C ASP A 18 -51.65 36.64 -35.30
N HIS A 19 -51.41 35.65 -34.45
CA HIS A 19 -51.71 34.23 -34.69
C HIS A 19 -52.69 33.71 -33.61
N ASP A 20 -53.93 33.42 -34.02
CA ASP A 20 -55.06 33.10 -33.13
C ASP A 20 -54.76 31.93 -32.16
N THR A 21 -54.82 32.22 -30.85
CA THR A 21 -54.57 31.31 -29.72
C THR A 21 -55.53 30.12 -29.59
N THR A 22 -56.57 30.02 -30.43
CA THR A 22 -57.59 28.95 -30.34
C THR A 22 -57.21 27.66 -31.09
N HIS A 23 -56.17 27.68 -31.92
CA HIS A 23 -55.64 26.49 -32.58
C HIS A 23 -54.15 26.32 -32.27
N LYS A 24 -53.70 25.07 -32.08
CA LYS A 24 -52.28 24.73 -31.88
C LYS A 24 -51.45 25.51 -32.92
N PRO A 25 -50.51 26.36 -32.51
CA PRO A 25 -49.65 27.05 -33.48
C PRO A 25 -48.98 26.01 -34.35
N ALA A 26 -48.94 26.26 -35.67
CA ALA A 26 -48.21 25.43 -36.60
C ALA A 26 -46.77 25.24 -36.07
N GLU A 27 -46.19 24.05 -36.25
CA GLU A 27 -44.82 23.76 -35.79
C GLU A 27 -43.82 24.87 -36.20
N ASP A 28 -44.05 25.45 -37.37
CA ASP A 28 -43.24 26.50 -37.99
C ASP A 28 -43.22 27.83 -37.21
N THR A 29 -44.22 28.15 -36.40
CA THR A 29 -44.28 29.44 -35.67
C THR A 29 -43.86 29.33 -34.20
N LYS A 30 -43.69 28.10 -33.68
CA LYS A 30 -43.37 27.87 -32.26
C LYS A 30 -42.08 28.53 -31.79
N TYR A 31 -41.06 28.64 -32.65
CA TYR A 31 -39.80 29.30 -32.31
C TYR A 31 -39.96 30.82 -32.17
N SER A 32 -40.83 31.44 -32.96
CA SER A 32 -41.07 32.89 -32.96
C SER A 32 -41.86 33.38 -31.74
N HIS A 33 -42.70 32.52 -31.13
CA HIS A 33 -43.46 32.86 -29.91
C HIS A 33 -42.71 32.60 -28.60
N ALA A 34 -41.60 31.85 -28.66
CA ALA A 34 -40.97 31.20 -27.50
C ALA A 34 -40.58 32.15 -26.36
N LEU A 35 -40.19 33.39 -26.67
CA LEU A 35 -39.80 34.37 -25.66
C LEU A 35 -41.00 34.97 -24.91
N ALA A 36 -42.21 34.94 -25.49
CA ALA A 36 -43.43 35.45 -24.87
C ALA A 36 -44.29 34.36 -24.24
N GLN A 37 -44.39 33.20 -24.88
CA GLN A 37 -45.24 32.09 -24.44
C GLN A 37 -44.64 30.74 -24.83
N TYR A 38 -44.71 29.77 -23.90
CA TYR A 38 -44.23 28.41 -24.14
C TYR A 38 -45.23 27.38 -23.63
N SER A 39 -45.36 26.28 -24.36
CA SER A 39 -46.10 25.11 -23.90
C SER A 39 -45.29 23.84 -24.18
N TYR A 40 -45.29 22.92 -23.22
CA TYR A 40 -44.64 21.63 -23.33
C TYR A 40 -45.67 20.50 -23.21
N THR A 41 -45.62 19.58 -24.16
CA THR A 41 -46.43 18.36 -24.22
C THR A 41 -45.51 17.16 -24.40
N GLU A 42 -45.73 16.10 -23.64
CA GLU A 42 -44.96 14.86 -23.79
C GLU A 42 -45.16 14.22 -25.18
N PRO A 43 -44.08 13.73 -25.82
CA PRO A 43 -44.14 13.19 -27.18
C PRO A 43 -44.98 11.92 -27.36
N TYR A 44 -45.54 11.34 -26.29
CA TYR A 44 -46.32 10.10 -26.32
C TYR A 44 -47.69 10.17 -25.64
N SER A 45 -48.10 11.33 -25.11
CA SER A 45 -49.41 11.49 -24.48
C SER A 45 -50.51 11.67 -25.53
N LYS A 46 -51.41 10.68 -25.69
CA LYS A 46 -52.58 10.75 -26.59
C LYS A 46 -53.70 11.73 -26.15
N GLY A 47 -53.43 12.62 -25.19
CA GLY A 47 -54.37 13.61 -24.67
C GLY A 47 -53.97 15.04 -25.07
N GLN A 48 -54.96 15.88 -25.38
CA GLN A 48 -54.79 17.26 -25.88
C GLN A 48 -54.39 18.31 -24.83
N TYR A 49 -54.09 17.92 -23.58
CA TYR A 49 -53.77 18.87 -22.52
C TYR A 49 -52.25 19.04 -22.37
N GLY A 50 -51.78 20.28 -22.49
CA GLY A 50 -50.37 20.63 -22.25
C GLY A 50 -49.96 20.36 -20.81
N THR A 51 -48.83 19.68 -20.61
CA THR A 51 -48.27 19.36 -19.28
C THR A 51 -47.62 20.56 -18.59
N PHE A 52 -47.23 21.58 -19.38
CA PHE A 52 -46.72 22.86 -18.90
C PHE A 52 -47.12 23.97 -19.88
N HIS A 53 -47.51 25.12 -19.35
CA HIS A 53 -47.79 26.35 -20.07
C HIS A 53 -47.29 27.54 -19.28
N ALA A 54 -46.55 28.45 -19.90
CA ALA A 54 -46.11 29.67 -19.25
C ALA A 54 -46.11 30.87 -20.20
N THR A 55 -46.41 32.04 -19.64
CA THR A 55 -46.24 33.34 -20.28
C THR A 55 -45.13 34.11 -19.58
N PHE A 56 -44.27 34.77 -20.35
CA PHE A 56 -43.07 35.42 -19.85
C PHE A 56 -43.12 36.93 -20.08
N ASP A 57 -42.71 37.68 -19.08
CA ASP A 57 -42.31 39.07 -19.21
C ASP A 57 -40.94 39.14 -19.92
N LYS A 58 -40.50 40.36 -20.23
CA LYS A 58 -39.26 40.61 -20.94
C LYS A 58 -38.06 39.99 -20.18
N PRO A 59 -37.26 39.12 -20.82
CA PRO A 59 -36.08 38.55 -20.19
C PRO A 59 -34.97 39.59 -20.04
N HIS A 60 -34.13 39.41 -19.03
CA HIS A 60 -33.01 40.30 -18.72
C HIS A 60 -31.73 39.49 -18.47
N ILE A 61 -30.61 39.96 -19.00
CA ILE A 61 -29.29 39.35 -18.81
C ILE A 61 -28.34 40.33 -18.12
N MET A 62 -27.62 39.83 -17.13
CA MET A 62 -26.55 40.53 -16.42
C MET A 62 -25.26 39.72 -16.52
N PHE A 63 -24.20 40.29 -17.09
CA PHE A 63 -22.91 39.60 -17.17
C PHE A 63 -22.18 39.67 -15.83
N ILE A 64 -21.65 38.53 -15.36
CA ILE A 64 -20.85 38.47 -14.12
C ILE A 64 -19.35 38.51 -14.46
N CYS A 65 -18.98 37.80 -15.52
CA CYS A 65 -17.61 37.73 -16.05
C CYS A 65 -17.64 37.47 -17.56
N ASN A 66 -16.46 37.25 -18.17
CA ASN A 66 -16.36 36.97 -19.61
C ASN A 66 -16.85 35.58 -20.03
N HIS A 67 -17.22 34.74 -19.06
CA HIS A 67 -17.65 33.37 -19.26
C HIS A 67 -19.07 33.08 -18.81
N ASP A 68 -19.59 33.81 -17.81
CA ASP A 68 -20.90 33.55 -17.20
C ASP A 68 -21.76 34.82 -17.12
N ALA A 69 -23.07 34.65 -17.35
CA ALA A 69 -24.08 35.66 -17.16
C ALA A 69 -25.27 35.13 -16.35
N ILE A 70 -26.04 36.00 -15.73
CA ILE A 70 -27.32 35.68 -15.09
C ILE A 70 -28.45 36.05 -16.02
N LEU A 71 -29.26 35.07 -16.39
CA LEU A 71 -30.53 35.26 -17.06
C LEU A 71 -31.65 35.33 -16.02
N HIS A 72 -32.31 36.48 -15.96
CA HIS A 72 -33.54 36.70 -15.22
C HIS A 72 -34.74 36.43 -16.13
N LEU A 73 -35.54 35.45 -15.75
CA LEU A 73 -36.80 35.10 -16.39
C LEU A 73 -37.95 35.44 -15.45
N LYS A 74 -38.77 36.41 -15.85
CA LYS A 74 -39.99 36.73 -15.13
C LYS A 74 -41.18 36.07 -15.80
N ILE A 75 -41.86 35.20 -15.08
CA ILE A 75 -43.02 34.43 -15.49
C ILE A 75 -44.25 35.16 -14.98
N ARG A 76 -45.13 35.57 -15.90
CA ARG A 76 -46.37 36.26 -15.55
C ARG A 76 -47.43 35.28 -15.08
N THR A 77 -47.65 34.22 -15.85
CA THR A 77 -48.54 33.11 -15.49
C THR A 77 -47.91 31.79 -15.89
N CYS A 78 -48.04 30.77 -15.05
CA CYS A 78 -47.56 29.42 -15.33
C CYS A 78 -48.53 28.39 -14.79
N GLN A 79 -48.83 27.40 -15.61
CA GLN A 79 -49.60 26.21 -15.27
C GLN A 79 -48.74 24.98 -15.54
N TYR A 80 -48.56 24.10 -14.56
CA TYR A 80 -47.73 22.91 -14.73
C TYR A 80 -48.19 21.72 -13.90
N HIS A 81 -47.81 20.52 -14.35
CA HIS A 81 -48.13 19.28 -13.68
C HIS A 81 -47.03 18.85 -12.70
N LEU A 82 -47.40 18.31 -11.54
CA LEU A 82 -46.43 17.79 -10.56
C LEU A 82 -45.85 16.42 -10.93
N ASP A 83 -46.55 15.64 -11.77
CA ASP A 83 -46.17 14.28 -12.15
C ASP A 83 -45.23 14.27 -13.38
N TYR A 84 -44.02 14.82 -13.26
CA TYR A 84 -43.06 14.96 -14.38
C TYR A 84 -42.15 13.73 -14.62
N THR A 85 -42.16 12.72 -13.73
CA THR A 85 -41.23 11.55 -13.77
C THR A 85 -41.88 10.16 -13.73
N LYS A 86 -43.21 10.01 -13.53
CA LYS A 86 -43.84 8.69 -13.36
C LYS A 86 -45.16 8.54 -14.13
N PRO A 87 -45.43 7.38 -14.76
CA PRO A 87 -46.78 7.04 -15.19
C PRO A 87 -47.69 6.77 -13.97
N ALA A 88 -48.52 7.77 -13.64
CA ALA A 88 -49.79 7.71 -12.91
C ALA A 88 -49.97 6.64 -11.79
N THR A 89 -49.10 6.64 -10.77
CA THR A 89 -49.30 5.83 -9.56
C THR A 89 -49.18 6.62 -8.24
N SER A 90 -49.07 7.95 -8.28
CA SER A 90 -48.99 8.85 -7.12
C SER A 90 -50.38 9.34 -6.65
N SER A 91 -50.53 9.38 -5.32
CA SER A 91 -51.72 9.61 -4.50
C SER A 91 -52.22 11.06 -4.42
N TYR A 92 -52.10 11.85 -5.50
CA TYR A 92 -52.69 13.19 -5.55
C TYR A 92 -54.14 13.14 -6.03
N LEU A 93 -55.05 13.81 -5.31
CA LEU A 93 -56.41 14.07 -5.80
C LEU A 93 -56.30 14.81 -7.14
N ALA A 94 -57.15 14.48 -8.12
CA ALA A 94 -57.06 15.00 -9.49
C ALA A 94 -57.08 16.54 -9.62
N ARG A 95 -57.47 17.26 -8.56
CA ARG A 95 -57.45 18.74 -8.49
C ARG A 95 -56.11 19.34 -8.03
N ASP A 96 -55.25 18.58 -7.34
CA ASP A 96 -53.96 19.06 -6.80
C ASP A 96 -52.78 18.76 -7.73
N ARG A 97 -53.02 18.11 -8.88
CA ARG A 97 -51.97 17.75 -9.86
C ARG A 97 -51.49 18.94 -10.69
N ILE A 98 -52.30 19.97 -10.80
CA ILE A 98 -52.05 21.15 -11.63
C ILE A 98 -51.80 22.32 -10.70
N GLN A 99 -50.58 22.85 -10.73
CA GLN A 99 -50.22 24.07 -10.02
C GLN A 99 -50.35 25.27 -10.97
N ASN A 100 -50.89 26.37 -10.44
CA ASN A 100 -50.91 27.66 -11.13
C ASN A 100 -50.07 28.65 -10.31
N LEU A 101 -49.09 29.28 -10.95
CA LEU A 101 -48.23 30.30 -10.37
C LEU A 101 -48.34 31.58 -11.17
N GLU A 102 -48.26 32.71 -10.49
CA GLU A 102 -48.25 34.06 -11.09
C GLU A 102 -47.09 34.86 -10.51
N ASP A 103 -46.56 35.80 -11.31
CA ASP A 103 -45.51 36.75 -10.94
C ASP A 103 -44.27 36.12 -10.27
N LEU A 104 -43.66 35.15 -10.95
CA LEU A 104 -42.46 34.45 -10.49
C LEU A 104 -41.21 34.96 -11.21
N GLU A 105 -40.17 35.33 -10.48
CA GLU A 105 -38.86 35.64 -11.05
C GLU A 105 -37.87 34.50 -10.79
N LEU A 106 -37.19 34.05 -11.85
CA LEU A 106 -36.18 33.00 -11.80
C LEU A 106 -34.84 33.56 -12.28
N ALA A 107 -33.77 33.32 -11.53
CA ALA A 107 -32.41 33.65 -11.94
C ALA A 107 -31.62 32.39 -12.26
N TYR A 108 -31.04 32.33 -13.46
CA TYR A 108 -30.18 31.25 -13.92
C TYR A 108 -28.80 31.77 -14.28
N ARG A 109 -27.75 31.13 -13.76
CA ARG A 109 -26.38 31.34 -14.20
C ARG A 109 -26.12 30.54 -15.46
N ILE A 110 -25.74 31.19 -16.54
CA ILE A 110 -25.61 30.62 -17.87
C ILE A 110 -24.20 30.89 -18.39
N PRO A 111 -23.43 29.83 -18.72
CA PRO A 111 -22.16 30.01 -19.38
C PRO A 111 -22.37 30.47 -20.82
N PHE A 112 -21.46 31.28 -21.35
CA PHE A 112 -21.50 31.75 -22.73
C PHE A 112 -20.11 31.76 -23.37
N ASP A 113 -20.09 31.67 -24.69
CA ASP A 113 -18.88 31.81 -25.49
C ASP A 113 -19.00 33.03 -26.41
N MET A 114 -17.89 33.74 -26.62
CA MET A 114 -17.79 34.77 -27.65
C MET A 114 -17.24 34.18 -28.94
N ARG A 115 -18.06 34.20 -30.00
CA ARG A 115 -17.64 33.81 -31.36
C ARG A 115 -17.47 35.03 -32.24
N ARG A 116 -16.60 34.94 -33.23
CA ARG A 116 -16.33 36.05 -34.16
C ARG A 116 -16.72 35.63 -35.57
N ILE A 117 -17.49 36.47 -36.24
CA ILE A 117 -17.71 36.39 -37.69
C ILE A 117 -16.84 37.48 -38.31
N THR A 118 -15.88 37.05 -39.13
CA THR A 118 -15.01 37.94 -39.90
C THR A 118 -15.50 38.01 -41.34
N GLY A 119 -15.85 39.21 -41.80
CA GLY A 119 -16.17 39.49 -43.20
C GLY A 119 -15.15 40.43 -43.82
N LYS A 120 -14.88 40.29 -45.12
CA LYS A 120 -14.14 41.28 -45.91
C LYS A 120 -15.07 41.80 -46.99
N ASP A 121 -15.54 43.04 -46.83
CA ASP A 121 -16.33 43.73 -47.84
C ASP A 121 -15.78 45.15 -48.00
N SER A 122 -15.26 45.43 -49.21
CA SER A 122 -14.65 46.71 -49.58
C SER A 122 -15.62 47.89 -49.53
N MET A 123 -16.93 47.65 -49.45
CA MET A 123 -17.96 48.68 -49.33
C MET A 123 -18.24 49.09 -47.88
N ILE A 124 -17.81 48.30 -46.90
CA ILE A 124 -18.07 48.50 -45.46
C ILE A 124 -16.85 49.08 -44.75
N GLY A 125 -15.64 48.81 -45.24
CA GLY A 125 -14.39 49.34 -44.71
C GLY A 125 -13.17 48.86 -45.49
N ILE A 126 -11.99 49.37 -45.15
CA ILE A 126 -10.72 48.99 -45.80
C ILE A 126 -10.19 47.65 -45.23
N GLU A 127 -10.65 47.22 -44.05
CA GLU A 127 -10.14 46.06 -43.30
C GLU A 127 -11.21 44.98 -42.99
N GLN A 128 -10.91 44.05 -42.07
CA GLN A 128 -11.80 42.96 -41.68
C GLN A 128 -12.94 43.48 -40.81
N ASN A 129 -14.18 43.38 -41.31
CA ASN A 129 -15.37 43.70 -40.53
C ASN A 129 -15.62 42.56 -39.53
N LEU A 130 -15.71 42.89 -38.24
CA LEU A 130 -15.82 41.88 -37.20
C LEU A 130 -17.12 42.03 -36.42
N ILE A 131 -17.97 41.00 -36.50
CA ILE A 131 -19.18 40.89 -35.71
C ILE A 131 -18.92 39.86 -34.62
N GLN A 132 -18.96 40.30 -33.36
CA GLN A 132 -18.89 39.39 -32.22
C GLN A 132 -20.29 38.86 -31.89
N LEU A 133 -20.37 37.56 -31.64
CA LEU A 133 -21.57 36.85 -31.21
C LEU A 133 -21.37 36.40 -29.77
N VAL A 134 -22.32 36.70 -28.91
CA VAL A 134 -22.41 36.09 -27.58
C VAL A 134 -23.38 34.92 -27.68
N VAL A 135 -22.85 33.71 -27.48
CA VAL A 135 -23.59 32.45 -27.60
C VAL A 135 -23.78 31.86 -26.21
N PHE A 136 -24.99 32.00 -25.66
CA PHE A 136 -25.35 31.45 -24.36
C PHE A 136 -25.58 29.95 -24.45
N ASN A 137 -25.01 29.18 -23.53
CA ASN A 137 -25.24 27.76 -23.39
C ASN A 137 -26.39 27.51 -22.40
N MET A 138 -27.62 27.72 -22.88
CA MET A 138 -28.85 27.59 -22.10
C MET A 138 -29.04 26.15 -21.58
N THR A 139 -28.48 25.13 -22.25
CA THR A 139 -28.55 23.74 -21.78
C THR A 139 -27.73 23.46 -20.53
N ASN A 140 -26.70 24.25 -20.24
CA ASN A 140 -25.86 24.13 -19.04
C ASN A 140 -26.19 25.19 -17.97
N ALA A 141 -27.35 25.86 -18.10
CA ALA A 141 -27.80 26.84 -17.14
C ALA A 141 -28.00 26.24 -15.73
N ARG A 142 -27.45 26.88 -14.71
CA ARG A 142 -27.58 26.51 -13.29
C ARG A 142 -28.55 27.44 -12.60
N PHE A 143 -29.55 26.89 -11.93
CA PHE A 143 -30.50 27.67 -11.15
C PHE A 143 -29.81 28.35 -9.95
N LEU A 144 -30.01 29.66 -9.77
CA LEU A 144 -29.50 30.43 -8.63
C LEU A 144 -30.59 30.68 -7.59
N SER A 145 -31.64 31.40 -7.97
CA SER A 145 -32.66 31.89 -7.04
C SER A 145 -34.03 32.02 -7.69
N MET A 146 -35.06 32.09 -6.85
CA MET A 146 -36.45 32.25 -7.24
C MET A 146 -37.20 33.10 -6.22
N THR A 147 -37.97 34.05 -6.73
CA THR A 147 -38.74 35.01 -5.92
C THR A 147 -40.18 35.07 -6.42
N PRO A 148 -41.19 34.76 -5.58
CA PRO A 148 -41.11 34.30 -4.19
C PRO A 148 -40.60 32.86 -4.05
N THR A 149 -40.03 32.51 -2.89
CA THR A 149 -39.53 31.16 -2.62
C THR A 149 -40.68 30.15 -2.45
N LEU A 150 -40.75 29.13 -3.30
CA LEU A 150 -41.72 28.04 -3.20
C LEU A 150 -41.18 26.93 -2.29
N LEU A 151 -41.95 26.57 -1.27
CA LEU A 151 -41.57 25.54 -0.29
C LEU A 151 -41.85 24.10 -0.78
N ASN A 152 -42.86 23.92 -1.63
CA ASN A 152 -43.21 22.66 -2.28
C ASN A 152 -43.18 22.85 -3.80
N ASP A 153 -42.82 21.81 -4.56
CA ASP A 153 -42.91 21.75 -6.05
C ASP A 153 -41.80 22.42 -6.88
N ARG A 154 -40.67 22.79 -6.24
CA ARG A 154 -39.51 23.38 -6.93
C ARG A 154 -38.94 22.47 -8.04
N GLU A 155 -38.80 21.17 -7.78
CA GLU A 155 -38.14 20.25 -8.73
C GLU A 155 -38.91 20.10 -10.06
N SER A 156 -40.24 20.01 -9.99
CA SER A 156 -41.09 19.90 -11.18
C SER A 156 -41.02 21.14 -12.06
N LEU A 157 -41.03 22.33 -11.44
CA LEU A 157 -40.88 23.59 -12.16
C LEU A 157 -39.49 23.70 -12.81
N MET A 158 -38.42 23.35 -12.08
CA MET A 158 -37.05 23.36 -12.62
C MET A 158 -36.90 22.41 -13.81
N TYR A 159 -37.56 21.25 -13.78
CA TYR A 159 -37.59 20.34 -14.92
C TYR A 159 -38.19 21.01 -16.17
N TYR A 160 -39.37 21.64 -16.07
CA TYR A 160 -39.98 22.28 -17.24
C TYR A 160 -39.20 23.50 -17.74
N ILE A 161 -38.64 24.31 -16.83
CA ILE A 161 -37.80 25.44 -17.22
C ILE A 161 -36.51 24.97 -17.90
N SER A 162 -35.93 23.84 -17.49
CA SER A 162 -34.79 23.25 -18.22
C SER A 162 -35.15 22.88 -19.67
N LYS A 163 -36.37 22.37 -19.91
CA LYS A 163 -36.87 22.10 -21.27
C LYS A 163 -37.11 23.37 -22.06
N TYR A 164 -37.61 24.41 -21.40
CA TYR A 164 -37.80 25.73 -22.00
C TYR A 164 -36.46 26.36 -22.44
N LEU A 165 -35.44 26.34 -21.57
CA LEU A 165 -34.10 26.85 -21.88
C LEU A 165 -33.45 26.10 -23.05
N ALA A 166 -33.55 24.76 -23.06
CA ALA A 166 -33.09 23.96 -24.19
C ALA A 166 -33.83 24.30 -25.50
N PHE A 167 -35.14 24.59 -25.41
CA PHE A 167 -35.95 25.01 -26.54
C PHE A 167 -35.56 26.40 -27.06
N LEU A 168 -35.27 27.37 -26.17
CA LEU A 168 -34.76 28.69 -26.58
C LEU A 168 -33.43 28.58 -27.34
N GLN A 169 -32.57 27.66 -26.94
CA GLN A 169 -31.33 27.38 -27.64
C GLN A 169 -31.59 26.80 -29.04
N GLN A 170 -32.48 25.81 -29.17
CA GLN A 170 -32.89 25.26 -30.46
C GLN A 170 -33.52 26.32 -31.39
N ALA A 171 -34.26 27.26 -30.83
CA ALA A 171 -34.88 28.37 -31.56
C ALA A 171 -33.89 29.47 -31.99
N GLY A 172 -32.61 29.40 -31.58
CA GLY A 172 -31.61 30.43 -31.90
C GLY A 172 -31.64 31.66 -30.99
N ASN A 173 -32.54 31.74 -30.00
CA ASN A 173 -32.68 32.87 -29.07
C ASN A 173 -31.53 32.97 -28.05
N HIS A 174 -30.54 32.10 -28.15
CA HIS A 174 -29.34 32.06 -27.30
C HIS A 174 -28.15 32.80 -27.93
N VAL A 175 -28.28 33.31 -29.16
CA VAL A 175 -27.22 34.04 -29.86
C VAL A 175 -27.59 35.52 -29.91
N LEU A 176 -26.77 36.37 -29.30
CA LEU A 176 -26.91 37.83 -29.37
C LEU A 176 -25.72 38.44 -30.10
N PHE A 177 -25.96 39.55 -30.78
CA PHE A 177 -24.90 40.27 -31.49
C PHE A 177 -24.29 41.32 -30.56
N SER A 178 -22.96 41.41 -30.52
CA SER A 178 -22.31 42.61 -30.02
C SER A 178 -22.45 43.74 -31.04
N LEU A 179 -22.06 44.96 -30.65
CA LEU A 179 -21.92 46.05 -31.61
C LEU A 179 -20.86 45.65 -32.65
N PRO A 180 -21.13 45.81 -33.95
CA PRO A 180 -20.15 45.52 -34.97
C PRO A 180 -18.96 46.49 -34.85
N ASP A 181 -17.75 45.96 -35.01
CA ASP A 181 -16.52 46.75 -35.04
C ASP A 181 -16.09 46.95 -36.49
N PHE A 182 -16.03 48.20 -36.91
CA PHE A 182 -15.67 48.63 -38.27
C PHE A 182 -14.42 49.52 -38.29
N ASP A 183 -13.76 49.71 -37.13
CA ASP A 183 -12.58 50.57 -37.00
C ASP A 183 -11.28 49.78 -37.23
N ASP A 184 -10.18 50.50 -37.53
CA ASP A 184 -8.81 49.99 -37.66
C ASP A 184 -8.36 49.34 -36.33
N ASP A 185 -7.58 48.25 -36.38
CA ASP A 185 -7.20 47.36 -35.26
C ASP A 185 -6.66 48.09 -34.00
N ARG A 186 -6.31 49.37 -34.10
CA ARG A 186 -5.78 50.24 -33.04
C ARG A 186 -6.79 50.64 -31.95
N HIS A 187 -8.09 50.64 -32.20
CA HIS A 187 -9.12 51.08 -31.23
C HIS A 187 -10.22 50.05 -30.98
N ARG A 188 -9.88 48.77 -31.16
CA ARG A 188 -10.82 47.66 -31.03
C ARG A 188 -11.51 47.65 -29.67
N LEU A 189 -12.84 47.71 -29.68
CA LEU A 189 -13.63 47.76 -28.45
C LEU A 189 -13.69 46.34 -27.83
N THR A 190 -12.89 46.11 -26.79
CA THR A 190 -12.94 44.89 -25.97
C THR A 190 -13.72 45.19 -24.70
N ILE A 191 -14.83 44.47 -24.51
CA ILE A 191 -15.64 44.59 -23.29
C ILE A 191 -15.19 43.48 -22.36
N ASP A 192 -14.54 43.85 -21.26
CA ASP A 192 -14.26 42.94 -20.15
C ASP A 192 -15.43 43.04 -19.17
N TYR A 193 -16.29 42.02 -19.18
CA TYR A 193 -17.46 41.95 -18.32
C TYR A 193 -17.10 41.72 -16.85
N THR A 194 -15.92 41.18 -16.57
CA THR A 194 -15.46 40.89 -15.21
C THR A 194 -15.16 42.17 -14.44
N LEU A 195 -14.63 43.19 -15.13
CA LEU A 195 -14.39 44.52 -14.54
C LEU A 195 -15.67 45.34 -14.31
N LEU A 196 -16.77 44.98 -14.98
CA LEU A 196 -18.07 45.69 -14.91
C LEU A 196 -19.05 45.07 -13.91
N GLY A 197 -18.85 43.81 -13.51
CA GLY A 197 -19.78 43.04 -12.69
C GLY A 197 -19.72 43.35 -11.19
N THR A 198 -20.87 43.35 -10.53
CA THR A 198 -20.95 43.28 -9.06
C THR A 198 -20.85 41.80 -8.63
N HIS A 199 -19.73 41.40 -8.02
CA HIS A 199 -19.48 40.01 -7.59
C HIS A 199 -20.23 39.66 -6.29
N GLU A 200 -21.56 39.73 -6.30
CA GLU A 200 -22.39 39.45 -5.12
C GLU A 200 -22.67 37.95 -4.92
N HIS A 201 -22.40 37.10 -5.92
CA HIS A 201 -22.64 35.66 -5.85
C HIS A 201 -21.33 34.88 -5.76
N SER A 202 -21.04 34.32 -4.58
CA SER A 202 -19.87 33.46 -4.36
C SER A 202 -20.01 32.14 -5.12
N VAL A 203 -18.91 31.72 -5.73
CA VAL A 203 -18.73 30.37 -6.26
C VAL A 203 -17.84 29.64 -5.27
N ASP A 204 -18.20 28.40 -4.92
CA ASP A 204 -17.40 27.62 -3.95
C ASP A 204 -16.57 26.52 -4.65
N GLU A 205 -16.70 26.40 -5.98
CA GLU A 205 -16.07 25.36 -6.78
C GLU A 205 -15.49 25.86 -8.11
N ILE A 206 -14.27 25.43 -8.43
CA ILE A 206 -13.58 25.66 -9.70
C ILE A 206 -13.43 24.29 -10.37
N HIS A 207 -14.03 24.10 -11.54
CA HIS A 207 -14.02 22.79 -12.24
C HIS A 207 -14.46 21.59 -11.37
N GLY A 208 -15.31 21.80 -10.35
CA GLY A 208 -15.76 20.76 -9.41
C GLY A 208 -14.81 20.52 -8.22
N ILE A 209 -13.73 21.29 -8.13
CA ILE A 209 -12.80 21.30 -6.99
C ILE A 209 -13.25 22.39 -6.02
N ARG A 210 -13.47 22.04 -4.76
CA ARG A 210 -13.81 23.02 -3.72
C ARG A 210 -12.66 24.02 -3.54
N VAL A 211 -12.98 25.30 -3.48
CA VAL A 211 -12.00 26.39 -3.27
C VAL A 211 -11.20 26.18 -1.99
N ASP A 212 -11.84 25.67 -0.94
CA ASP A 212 -11.17 25.32 0.32
C ASP A 212 -9.99 24.36 0.10
N ASN A 213 -10.12 23.39 -0.82
CA ASN A 213 -9.05 22.43 -1.13
C ASN A 213 -7.90 23.10 -1.87
N ILE A 214 -8.21 24.04 -2.78
CA ILE A 214 -7.21 24.82 -3.52
C ILE A 214 -6.42 25.71 -2.55
N ASN A 215 -7.12 26.45 -1.69
CA ASN A 215 -6.49 27.29 -0.67
C ASN A 215 -5.70 26.49 0.36
N THR A 216 -6.15 25.28 0.70
CA THR A 216 -5.39 24.36 1.57
C THR A 216 -4.11 23.89 0.91
N TYR A 217 -4.16 23.55 -0.39
CA TYR A 217 -2.98 23.19 -1.16
C TYR A 217 -1.98 24.35 -1.25
N LEU A 218 -2.44 25.55 -1.64
CA LEU A 218 -1.62 26.76 -1.70
C LEU A 218 -0.95 27.07 -0.35
N SER A 219 -1.73 26.98 0.73
CA SER A 219 -1.21 27.15 2.09
C SER A 219 -0.16 26.10 2.45
N SER A 220 -0.31 24.86 1.98
CA SER A 220 0.65 23.77 2.20
C SER A 220 1.96 24.02 1.44
N VAL A 221 1.89 24.42 0.16
CA VAL A 221 3.08 24.75 -0.63
C VAL A 221 3.82 25.95 -0.05
N TRP A 222 3.08 26.99 0.35
CA TRP A 222 3.62 28.15 1.06
C TRP A 222 4.27 27.76 2.40
N LEU A 223 3.63 26.87 3.18
CA LEU A 223 4.17 26.40 4.46
C LEU A 223 5.52 25.71 4.27
N LYS A 224 5.67 24.90 3.21
CA LYS A 224 6.94 24.27 2.83
C LYS A 224 8.03 25.32 2.57
N ALA A 225 7.73 26.32 1.74
CA ALA A 225 8.66 27.41 1.44
C ALA A 225 9.04 28.20 2.69
N SER A 226 8.06 28.51 3.54
CA SER A 226 8.25 29.24 4.81
C SER A 226 9.11 28.47 5.82
N MET A 227 8.99 27.15 5.85
CA MET A 227 9.83 26.30 6.69
C MET A 227 11.30 26.30 6.25
N LEU A 228 11.57 26.44 4.95
CA LEU A 228 12.91 26.53 4.39
C LEU A 228 13.53 27.92 4.58
N ALA A 229 12.75 28.99 4.41
CA ALA A 229 13.21 30.37 4.52
C ALA A 229 13.79 30.72 5.91
N GLN A 230 13.12 30.28 6.98
CA GLN A 230 13.50 30.59 8.36
C GLN A 230 14.45 29.55 9.00
N GLY A 231 15.18 28.76 8.22
CA GLY A 231 16.16 27.79 8.73
C GLY A 231 17.40 28.49 9.32
N GLU A 232 17.64 28.33 10.63
CA GLU A 232 18.85 28.80 11.30
C GLU A 232 20.07 27.97 10.85
N GLY A 233 21.09 28.61 10.27
CA GLY A 233 22.44 28.05 10.19
C GLY A 233 23.18 28.05 8.85
N VAL A 234 22.63 28.61 7.76
CA VAL A 234 23.37 28.76 6.50
C VAL A 234 23.39 30.23 6.11
N ALA A 235 24.59 30.81 6.06
CA ALA A 235 24.84 32.15 5.55
C ALA A 235 24.15 32.37 4.19
N CYS A 236 23.67 33.59 3.95
CA CYS A 236 22.82 34.03 2.83
C CYS A 236 23.26 33.55 1.43
N ASN A 237 24.52 33.20 1.25
CA ASN A 237 25.14 32.99 -0.07
C ASN A 237 24.85 31.64 -0.76
N THR A 238 24.10 30.72 -0.13
CA THR A 238 23.68 29.45 -0.77
C THR A 238 22.23 29.03 -0.45
N ARG A 239 21.33 29.99 -0.16
CA ARG A 239 19.90 29.66 -0.07
C ARG A 239 19.36 29.40 -1.48
N ASP A 240 18.72 28.24 -1.68
CA ASP A 240 17.99 27.91 -2.91
C ASP A 240 16.73 28.77 -2.97
N TRP A 241 16.89 30.01 -3.47
CA TRP A 241 15.84 31.03 -3.50
C TRP A 241 14.58 30.56 -4.24
N GLN A 242 14.73 29.62 -5.19
CA GLN A 242 13.62 29.01 -5.93
C GLN A 242 12.67 28.24 -5.00
N SER A 243 13.23 27.64 -3.94
CA SER A 243 12.45 26.87 -2.96
C SER A 243 11.79 27.72 -1.87
N THR A 244 12.22 28.99 -1.70
CA THR A 244 11.75 29.90 -0.64
C THR A 244 10.92 31.09 -1.15
N CYS A 245 10.93 31.37 -2.45
CA CYS A 245 10.35 32.59 -3.04
C CYS A 245 8.86 32.81 -2.73
N LEU A 246 8.09 31.75 -2.47
CA LEU A 246 6.68 31.86 -2.07
C LEU A 246 6.48 32.45 -0.67
N ALA A 247 7.49 32.38 0.19
CA ALA A 247 7.44 32.85 1.57
C ALA A 247 8.32 34.07 1.80
N GLU A 248 9.47 34.15 1.14
CA GLU A 248 10.42 35.24 1.29
C GLU A 248 11.08 35.53 -0.07
N PHE A 249 11.17 36.80 -0.45
CA PHE A 249 11.81 37.20 -1.69
C PHE A 249 12.65 38.47 -1.51
N CYS A 250 13.90 38.44 -1.97
CA CYS A 250 14.76 39.63 -2.00
C CYS A 250 15.02 40.08 -3.45
N SER A 251 14.87 41.37 -3.72
CA SER A 251 15.08 41.94 -5.05
C SER A 251 16.53 41.84 -5.57
N SER A 252 17.49 41.49 -4.71
CA SER A 252 18.87 41.19 -5.09
C SER A 252 19.03 39.80 -5.74
N TRP A 253 18.04 38.91 -5.61
CA TRP A 253 18.08 37.57 -6.18
C TRP A 253 17.73 37.56 -7.67
N SER A 254 16.94 38.53 -8.15
CA SER A 254 16.67 38.72 -9.57
C SER A 254 17.63 39.74 -10.17
N SER A 255 18.17 39.41 -11.34
CA SER A 255 19.16 40.25 -12.06
C SER A 255 18.59 41.57 -12.62
N SER A 256 17.33 41.90 -12.31
CA SER A 256 16.50 42.80 -13.10
C SER A 256 16.26 44.21 -12.53
N SER A 257 16.84 44.62 -11.39
CA SER A 257 16.58 45.98 -10.88
C SER A 257 17.81 46.87 -10.66
N SER A 258 17.88 47.96 -11.44
CA SER A 258 18.68 49.15 -11.15
C SER A 258 17.82 50.14 -10.34
N GLY A 259 17.84 50.01 -9.00
CA GLY A 259 17.08 50.84 -8.05
C GLY A 259 17.08 50.28 -6.63
N SER A 260 16.56 51.03 -5.64
CA SER A 260 16.47 50.64 -4.21
C SER A 260 16.04 49.19 -3.98
N HIS A 261 16.77 48.45 -3.15
CA HIS A 261 16.50 47.03 -2.90
C HIS A 261 15.28 46.86 -2.01
N PHE A 262 14.56 45.75 -2.15
CA PHE A 262 13.48 45.43 -1.22
C PHE A 262 13.45 43.95 -0.86
N HIS A 263 12.94 43.69 0.33
CA HIS A 263 12.76 42.37 0.91
C HIS A 263 11.27 42.16 1.22
N LEU A 264 10.71 41.06 0.73
CA LEU A 264 9.32 40.67 0.91
C LEU A 264 9.24 39.46 1.84
N THR A 265 8.39 39.55 2.85
CA THR A 265 7.84 38.40 3.58
C THR A 265 6.39 38.22 3.15
N LEU A 266 6.07 37.06 2.62
CA LEU A 266 4.78 36.75 2.01
C LEU A 266 3.97 35.82 2.90
N GLY A 267 2.67 36.10 3.00
CA GLY A 267 1.68 35.20 3.57
C GLY A 267 1.19 34.15 2.56
N PRO A 268 0.37 33.18 2.99
CA PRO A 268 -0.13 32.14 2.09
C PRO A 268 -1.02 32.74 0.99
N PRO A 269 -0.75 32.42 -0.30
CA PRO A 269 -1.59 32.89 -1.38
C PRO A 269 -2.98 32.28 -1.30
N GLN A 270 -3.99 33.06 -1.68
CA GLN A 270 -5.40 32.65 -1.64
C GLN A 270 -6.08 32.90 -2.97
N ILE A 271 -7.02 32.03 -3.31
CA ILE A 271 -7.86 32.17 -4.49
C ILE A 271 -9.33 32.37 -4.10
N ARG A 272 -9.99 33.28 -4.81
CA ARG A 272 -11.43 33.50 -4.74
C ARG A 272 -12.02 33.41 -6.15
N PRO A 273 -12.85 32.41 -6.45
CA PRO A 273 -13.39 32.26 -7.80
C PRO A 273 -14.45 33.31 -8.12
N ILE A 274 -14.48 33.69 -9.39
CA ILE A 274 -15.56 34.47 -10.00
C ILE A 274 -16.47 33.52 -10.77
N CYS A 275 -15.89 32.59 -11.52
CA CYS A 275 -16.59 31.49 -12.19
C CYS A 275 -15.75 30.20 -12.16
N SER A 276 -16.15 29.19 -12.93
CA SER A 276 -15.38 27.95 -13.02
C SER A 276 -14.03 28.12 -13.73
N ARG A 277 -13.79 29.23 -14.43
CA ARG A 277 -12.59 29.50 -15.24
C ARG A 277 -11.82 30.75 -14.82
N GLU A 278 -12.46 31.69 -14.13
CA GLU A 278 -11.85 32.94 -13.68
C GLU A 278 -11.83 33.00 -12.16
N ALA A 279 -10.74 33.49 -11.60
CA ALA A 279 -10.61 33.74 -10.18
C ALA A 279 -9.74 34.96 -9.88
N ILE A 280 -9.86 35.44 -8.65
CA ILE A 280 -8.98 36.45 -8.08
C ILE A 280 -7.93 35.72 -7.24
N LEU A 281 -6.66 35.87 -7.61
CA LEU A 281 -5.51 35.41 -6.85
C LEU A 281 -5.02 36.55 -5.95
N TYR A 282 -4.92 36.28 -4.66
CA TYR A 282 -4.42 37.20 -3.66
C TYR A 282 -3.03 36.78 -3.20
N PHE A 283 -2.08 37.71 -3.30
CA PHE A 283 -0.80 37.63 -2.61
C PHE A 283 -0.88 38.52 -1.37
N ALA A 284 -0.84 37.88 -0.20
CA ALA A 284 -0.68 38.56 1.08
C ALA A 284 0.82 38.84 1.28
N ILE A 285 1.16 40.08 1.59
CA ILE A 285 2.52 40.51 1.90
C ILE A 285 2.50 40.94 3.36
N ASP A 286 3.02 40.06 4.22
CA ASP A 286 3.06 40.28 5.66
C ASP A 286 3.97 41.47 5.99
N LYS A 287 5.10 41.57 5.28
CA LYS A 287 6.08 42.66 5.45
C LYS A 287 6.82 42.95 4.15
N VAL A 288 7.06 44.22 3.87
CA VAL A 288 8.02 44.68 2.84
C VAL A 288 8.97 45.70 3.46
N GLU A 289 10.26 45.56 3.18
CA GLU A 289 11.32 46.43 3.65
C GLU A 289 12.12 46.98 2.47
N PHE A 290 12.31 48.29 2.39
CA PHE A 290 13.09 48.95 1.34
C PHE A 290 14.45 49.41 1.87
N PHE A 291 15.51 49.19 1.10
CA PHE A 291 16.90 49.48 1.42
C PHE A 291 17.53 50.42 0.39
N ARG A 292 18.43 51.29 0.86
CA ARG A 292 19.01 52.37 0.06
C ARG A 292 20.16 51.92 -0.86
N ASP A 293 20.97 50.96 -0.42
CA ASP A 293 22.19 50.51 -1.11
C ASP A 293 22.19 48.99 -1.40
N ALA A 294 22.87 48.62 -2.49
CA ALA A 294 22.98 47.25 -3.02
C ALA A 294 24.14 46.43 -2.44
N ASP A 295 25.09 47.10 -1.79
CA ASP A 295 26.45 46.58 -1.63
C ASP A 295 26.74 45.89 -0.28
N ASP A 296 25.83 45.95 0.68
CA ASP A 296 25.97 45.20 1.93
C ASP A 296 24.98 44.04 1.95
N GLN A 297 25.49 42.84 1.66
CA GLN A 297 24.79 41.56 1.78
C GLN A 297 24.48 41.16 3.24
N ASP A 298 24.66 42.09 4.17
CA ASP A 298 24.39 41.94 5.59
C ASP A 298 23.12 42.74 5.95
N GLU A 299 22.40 42.30 6.98
CA GLU A 299 21.20 42.93 7.56
C GLU A 299 21.42 44.38 8.08
N ASP A 300 22.54 45.01 7.73
CA ASP A 300 23.05 46.30 8.20
C ASP A 300 22.78 47.47 7.21
N GLY A 301 22.17 47.22 6.05
CA GLY A 301 21.73 48.28 5.13
C GLY A 301 20.70 49.22 5.78
N GLU A 302 20.83 50.54 5.55
CA GLU A 302 19.91 51.51 6.17
C GLU A 302 18.47 51.30 5.63
N LEU A 303 17.61 50.74 6.49
CA LEU A 303 16.18 50.56 6.22
C LEU A 303 15.56 51.93 5.96
N VAL A 304 15.07 52.12 4.74
CA VAL A 304 14.45 53.37 4.31
C VAL A 304 13.02 53.44 4.84
N THR A 305 12.24 52.39 4.56
CA THR A 305 10.83 52.28 4.92
C THR A 305 10.43 50.80 5.03
N ALA A 306 9.41 50.53 5.85
CA ALA A 306 8.80 49.21 5.95
C ALA A 306 7.28 49.32 6.02
N TYR A 307 6.59 48.45 5.31
CA TYR A 307 5.13 48.34 5.27
C TYR A 307 4.70 46.93 5.65
N ASN A 308 3.53 46.78 6.25
CA ASN A 308 2.99 45.49 6.67
C ASN A 308 1.57 45.29 6.12
N ASP A 309 1.11 44.04 6.11
CA ASP A 309 -0.27 43.66 5.81
C ASP A 309 -0.80 44.21 4.45
N LEU A 310 0.05 44.16 3.41
CA LEU A 310 -0.35 44.55 2.06
C LEU A 310 -0.99 43.36 1.33
N LYS A 311 -1.86 43.65 0.37
CA LYS A 311 -2.52 42.63 -0.43
C LYS A 311 -2.60 43.05 -1.88
N ILE A 312 -2.03 42.23 -2.76
CA ILE A 312 -2.08 42.43 -4.21
C ILE A 312 -3.02 41.39 -4.80
N ALA A 313 -3.99 41.85 -5.58
CA ALA A 313 -4.99 41.02 -6.22
C ALA A 313 -4.79 40.99 -7.74
N PHE A 314 -4.81 39.79 -8.32
CA PHE A 314 -4.76 39.55 -9.76
C PHE A 314 -6.03 38.83 -10.22
N LEU A 315 -6.61 39.28 -11.32
CA LEU A 315 -7.58 38.50 -12.06
C LEU A 315 -6.82 37.50 -12.95
N VAL A 316 -7.19 36.22 -12.85
CA VAL A 316 -6.53 35.13 -13.56
C VAL A 316 -7.55 34.17 -14.18
N ASP A 317 -7.26 33.71 -15.40
CA ASP A 317 -7.91 32.52 -15.94
C ASP A 317 -7.22 31.25 -15.46
N LEU A 318 -8.01 30.19 -15.32
CA LEU A 318 -7.59 28.90 -14.79
C LEU A 318 -7.75 27.81 -15.83
N ILE A 319 -6.68 27.04 -16.02
CA ILE A 319 -6.63 25.89 -16.91
C ILE A 319 -6.72 24.63 -16.05
N HIS A 320 -7.71 23.80 -16.36
CA HIS A 320 -7.91 22.51 -15.72
C HIS A 320 -7.40 21.38 -16.60
N GLU A 321 -6.45 20.62 -16.07
CA GLU A 321 -5.79 19.50 -16.74
C GLU A 321 -6.07 18.21 -15.98
N VAL A 322 -6.51 17.19 -16.72
CA VAL A 322 -6.69 15.83 -16.21
C VAL A 322 -5.85 14.91 -17.06
N GLU A 323 -4.94 14.16 -16.44
CA GLU A 323 -4.12 13.18 -17.15
C GLU A 323 -4.98 12.08 -17.80
N ALA A 324 -4.45 11.40 -18.82
CA ALA A 324 -5.19 10.40 -19.59
C ALA A 324 -5.69 9.21 -18.76
N ASP A 325 -5.06 8.95 -17.60
CA ASP A 325 -5.47 7.91 -16.65
C ASP A 325 -6.58 8.37 -15.67
N GLY A 326 -6.92 9.67 -15.67
CA GLY A 326 -7.94 10.27 -14.81
C GLY A 326 -7.55 10.39 -13.32
N HIS A 327 -6.31 10.08 -12.95
CA HIS A 327 -5.90 10.02 -11.55
C HIS A 327 -5.24 11.31 -11.04
N ILE A 328 -4.59 12.06 -11.92
CA ILE A 328 -4.01 13.36 -11.59
C ILE A 328 -4.93 14.47 -12.08
N THR A 329 -5.30 15.35 -11.15
CA THR A 329 -6.01 16.60 -11.42
C THR A 329 -5.09 17.76 -11.13
N ARG A 330 -4.86 18.61 -12.13
CA ARG A 330 -4.06 19.84 -12.00
C ARG A 330 -4.91 21.04 -12.37
N CYS A 331 -4.76 22.11 -11.59
CA CYS A 331 -5.28 23.43 -11.95
C CYS A 331 -4.11 24.40 -11.95
N ARG A 332 -3.91 25.10 -13.07
CA ARG A 332 -2.83 26.07 -13.24
C ARG A 332 -3.37 27.41 -13.72
N ILE A 333 -2.66 28.48 -13.37
CA ILE A 333 -2.94 29.83 -13.84
C ILE A 333 -2.52 29.95 -15.31
N ASP A 334 -3.36 30.57 -16.13
CA ASP A 334 -2.96 31.02 -17.46
C ASP A 334 -2.22 32.35 -17.35
N MET A 335 -0.89 32.29 -17.36
CA MET A 335 -0.01 33.45 -17.22
C MET A 335 -0.25 34.53 -18.29
N THR A 336 -0.84 34.18 -19.44
CA THR A 336 -1.13 35.15 -20.51
C THR A 336 -2.35 36.04 -20.23
N THR A 337 -3.16 35.67 -19.25
CA THR A 337 -4.43 36.33 -18.91
C THR A 337 -4.35 37.15 -17.62
N VAL A 338 -3.20 37.10 -16.93
CA VAL A 338 -3.03 37.70 -15.62
C VAL A 338 -3.07 39.22 -15.75
N GLN A 339 -4.01 39.84 -15.05
CA GLN A 339 -4.10 41.30 -14.96
C GLN A 339 -4.28 41.72 -13.51
N ILE A 340 -3.60 42.80 -13.11
CA ILE A 340 -3.82 43.37 -11.77
C ILE A 340 -5.28 43.80 -11.63
N PHE A 341 -5.85 43.60 -10.44
CA PHE A 341 -7.22 43.99 -10.14
C PHE A 341 -7.27 45.05 -9.03
N PRO A 342 -7.05 46.35 -9.37
CA PRO A 342 -6.75 47.39 -8.38
C PRO A 342 -7.80 47.57 -7.30
N GLN A 343 -9.07 47.33 -7.61
CA GLN A 343 -10.20 47.47 -6.68
C GLN A 343 -10.21 46.44 -5.54
N TYR A 344 -9.41 45.38 -5.65
CA TYR A 344 -9.25 44.33 -4.64
C TYR A 344 -7.85 44.31 -4.02
N CYS A 345 -6.98 45.24 -4.40
CA CYS A 345 -5.70 45.44 -3.73
C CYS A 345 -5.91 46.28 -2.46
N GLU A 346 -5.28 45.88 -1.36
CA GLU A 346 -5.31 46.59 -0.09
C GLU A 346 -3.88 47.06 0.21
N PHE A 347 -3.68 48.38 0.21
CA PHE A 347 -2.38 48.99 0.50
C PHE A 347 -2.53 49.86 1.74
N ALA A 348 -2.63 49.23 2.92
CA ALA A 348 -2.66 49.97 4.18
C ALA A 348 -1.38 50.82 4.31
N ASP A 349 -1.53 52.07 4.74
CA ASP A 349 -0.44 53.01 5.06
C ASP A 349 0.50 53.45 3.89
N LEU A 350 0.18 53.10 2.64
CA LEU A 350 0.96 53.45 1.43
C LEU A 350 0.45 54.70 0.67
N ASP A 351 -0.57 55.39 1.19
CA ASP A 351 -1.23 56.51 0.51
C ASP A 351 -0.33 57.75 0.31
N GLU A 352 0.81 57.86 1.01
CA GLU A 352 1.73 59.01 0.92
C GLU A 352 2.96 58.79 0.00
N GLU A 353 3.28 57.55 -0.43
CA GLU A 353 4.45 57.25 -1.29
C GLU A 353 4.08 56.45 -2.56
N LEU A 354 3.65 57.17 -3.61
CA LEU A 354 3.24 56.59 -4.90
C LEU A 354 4.31 55.70 -5.55
N GLU A 355 5.59 56.07 -5.44
CA GLU A 355 6.72 55.39 -6.11
C GLU A 355 6.94 53.95 -5.59
N SER A 356 6.85 53.75 -4.26
CA SER A 356 7.02 52.44 -3.62
C SER A 356 5.90 51.47 -4.02
N ARG A 357 4.66 51.98 -4.11
CA ARG A 357 3.49 51.23 -4.57
C ARG A 357 3.59 50.83 -6.04
N GLU A 358 3.92 51.77 -6.92
CA GLU A 358 4.05 51.51 -8.36
C GLU A 358 5.13 50.46 -8.63
N ARG A 359 6.24 50.52 -7.89
CA ARG A 359 7.31 49.55 -8.02
C ARG A 359 6.91 48.13 -7.58
N LEU A 360 6.22 47.99 -6.45
CA LEU A 360 5.73 46.68 -6.00
C LEU A 360 4.73 46.09 -7.00
N VAL A 361 3.80 46.91 -7.50
CA VAL A 361 2.85 46.51 -8.53
C VAL A 361 3.57 46.08 -9.80
N GLN A 362 4.58 46.83 -10.25
CA GLN A 362 5.36 46.50 -11.44
C GLN A 362 6.14 45.18 -11.28
N PHE A 363 6.79 44.99 -10.14
CA PHE A 363 7.50 43.74 -9.82
C PHE A 363 6.56 42.54 -9.82
N PHE A 364 5.41 42.63 -9.13
CA PHE A 364 4.45 41.53 -9.11
C PHE A 364 3.78 41.28 -10.46
N SER A 365 3.59 42.31 -11.29
CA SER A 365 2.91 42.16 -12.60
C SER A 365 3.81 41.63 -13.70
N HIS A 366 5.13 41.65 -13.53
CA HIS A 366 6.10 41.21 -14.53
C HIS A 366 7.07 40.18 -13.94
N ASP A 367 8.02 40.62 -13.13
CA ASP A 367 9.13 39.78 -12.66
C ASP A 367 8.66 38.59 -11.80
N TYR A 368 7.74 38.81 -10.85
CA TYR A 368 7.35 37.76 -9.91
C TYR A 368 6.52 36.66 -10.56
N LEU A 369 5.63 37.00 -11.50
CA LEU A 369 4.83 36.01 -12.22
C LEU A 369 5.69 35.13 -13.12
N ASP A 370 6.67 35.72 -13.81
CA ASP A 370 7.66 34.98 -14.60
C ASP A 370 8.44 34.00 -13.70
N ILE A 371 8.86 34.44 -12.51
CA ILE A 371 9.51 33.58 -11.51
C ILE A 371 8.60 32.42 -11.11
N LEU A 372 7.32 32.67 -10.82
CA LEU A 372 6.37 31.62 -10.44
C LEU A 372 6.08 30.63 -11.58
N GLU A 373 6.14 31.08 -12.84
CA GLU A 373 6.03 30.20 -14.01
C GLU A 373 7.25 29.30 -14.14
N ASP A 374 8.46 29.86 -14.07
CA ASP A 374 9.74 29.17 -14.24
C ASP A 374 9.98 28.02 -13.23
N ILE A 375 9.37 28.12 -12.05
CA ILE A 375 9.51 27.14 -10.96
C ILE A 375 8.23 26.35 -10.67
N ASP A 376 7.27 26.35 -11.60
CA ASP A 376 6.01 25.59 -11.53
C ASP A 376 5.05 25.98 -10.39
N PHE A 377 5.25 27.13 -9.72
CA PHE A 377 4.32 27.63 -8.70
C PHE A 377 3.05 28.29 -9.27
N HIS A 378 2.95 28.39 -10.59
CA HIS A 378 1.71 28.70 -11.30
C HIS A 378 0.65 27.57 -11.20
N ILE A 379 1.05 26.37 -10.73
CA ILE A 379 0.14 25.26 -10.42
C ILE A 379 -0.48 25.48 -9.04
N ILE A 380 -1.73 25.97 -9.03
CA ILE A 380 -2.46 26.33 -7.81
C ILE A 380 -3.16 25.16 -7.13
N TYR A 381 -3.30 24.04 -7.82
CA TYR A 381 -3.84 22.81 -7.26
C TYR A 381 -3.24 21.62 -7.95
N PHE A 382 -2.72 20.69 -7.15
CA PHE A 382 -2.31 19.37 -7.59
C PHE A 382 -2.94 18.35 -6.67
N PHE A 383 -3.73 17.45 -7.25
CA PHE A 383 -4.28 16.33 -6.52
C PHE A 383 -4.04 15.05 -7.28
N ASP A 384 -3.44 14.11 -6.60
CA ASP A 384 -3.31 12.74 -7.03
C ASP A 384 -4.29 11.88 -6.22
N ALA A 385 -5.36 11.41 -6.86
CA ALA A 385 -6.36 10.55 -6.23
C ALA A 385 -5.75 9.27 -5.63
N ARG A 386 -4.55 8.89 -6.07
CA ARG A 386 -3.80 7.71 -5.61
C ARG A 386 -3.17 7.93 -4.24
N TRP A 387 -2.97 9.18 -3.80
CA TRP A 387 -2.46 9.50 -2.46
C TRP A 387 -3.56 9.43 -1.40
N ALA A 388 -4.77 9.87 -1.74
CA ALA A 388 -5.92 9.86 -0.83
C ALA A 388 -6.36 8.43 -0.45
N GLY A 389 -6.26 7.46 -1.36
CA GLY A 389 -6.54 6.05 -1.08
C GLY A 389 -5.59 5.41 -0.05
N ALA A 390 -4.39 5.96 0.14
CA ALA A 390 -3.43 5.50 1.15
C ALA A 390 -3.59 6.21 2.50
N LEU A 391 -4.08 7.45 2.51
CA LEU A 391 -4.27 8.26 3.73
C LEU A 391 -5.66 8.09 4.37
N LEU A 392 -6.70 7.71 3.61
CA LEU A 392 -8.08 7.56 4.07
C LEU A 392 -8.47 6.11 4.42
N THR A 393 -7.59 5.38 5.13
CA THR A 393 -8.06 4.28 5.99
C THR A 393 -8.01 4.70 7.46
N PRO A 394 -8.93 5.56 7.93
CA PRO A 394 -9.44 5.41 9.28
C PRO A 394 -10.28 4.12 9.27
N GLU A 395 -9.85 3.11 10.02
CA GLU A 395 -10.44 1.76 10.01
C GLU A 395 -10.04 0.94 8.77
N GLY A 396 -8.88 0.29 8.85
CA GLY A 396 -8.74 -0.98 8.14
C GLY A 396 -9.89 -1.89 8.58
N PRO A 397 -10.39 -2.79 7.72
CA PRO A 397 -11.52 -3.64 8.08
C PRO A 397 -11.21 -4.32 9.40
N GLU A 398 -11.92 -3.92 10.46
CA GLU A 398 -12.01 -4.69 11.67
C GLU A 398 -12.50 -6.06 11.19
N TYR A 399 -11.61 -7.05 11.25
CA TYR A 399 -12.05 -8.44 11.32
C TYR A 399 -12.70 -8.59 12.69
N GLY A 400 -13.93 -8.06 12.80
CA GLY A 400 -14.84 -8.33 13.87
C GLY A 400 -14.96 -9.84 13.98
N ILE A 401 -14.60 -10.35 15.15
CA ILE A 401 -14.90 -11.71 15.56
C ILE A 401 -16.42 -11.76 15.73
N ASP A 402 -17.15 -11.95 14.64
CA ASP A 402 -18.58 -12.18 14.71
C ASP A 402 -18.86 -13.67 14.85
N SER A 403 -19.46 -13.94 16.00
CA SER A 403 -19.95 -15.22 16.44
C SER A 403 -20.98 -15.76 15.44
N ALA A 404 -20.98 -17.08 15.31
CA ALA A 404 -21.89 -17.84 14.48
C ALA A 404 -23.36 -17.37 14.58
N SER A 405 -23.91 -16.93 13.44
CA SER A 405 -25.34 -17.01 13.19
C SER A 405 -25.59 -17.33 11.71
N THR A 406 -26.16 -18.50 11.49
CA THR A 406 -26.72 -19.02 10.24
C THR A 406 -27.93 -18.20 9.78
N VAL A 407 -27.92 -17.61 8.58
CA VAL A 407 -29.10 -17.47 7.69
C VAL A 407 -28.63 -17.33 6.23
N ASP A 408 -29.29 -18.07 5.35
CA ASP A 408 -29.12 -18.15 3.89
C ASP A 408 -29.25 -16.84 3.11
N GLY A 409 -28.57 -16.80 1.96
CA GLY A 409 -29.14 -16.18 0.74
C GLY A 409 -28.32 -15.07 0.10
N GLN A 410 -27.75 -15.38 -1.07
CA GLN A 410 -27.20 -14.48 -2.10
C GLN A 410 -25.79 -13.91 -1.88
N SER A 411 -24.82 -14.66 -2.40
CA SER A 411 -23.43 -14.26 -2.56
C SER A 411 -23.25 -13.12 -3.56
N PRO A 412 -22.56 -12.02 -3.22
CA PRO A 412 -21.80 -11.24 -4.18
C PRO A 412 -20.47 -11.98 -4.44
N SER A 413 -20.36 -12.51 -5.65
CA SER A 413 -19.11 -13.00 -6.22
C SER A 413 -18.05 -11.89 -6.26
N GLY A 414 -16.86 -12.15 -5.73
CA GLY A 414 -15.68 -11.33 -6.02
C GLY A 414 -14.77 -10.98 -4.85
N TRP A 415 -14.56 -11.89 -3.90
CA TRP A 415 -13.42 -11.76 -2.96
C TRP A 415 -12.43 -12.86 -3.32
N CYS A 416 -11.30 -12.44 -3.89
CA CYS A 416 -10.19 -13.29 -4.28
C CYS A 416 -9.84 -14.25 -3.14
N ALA A 417 -10.14 -15.53 -3.33
CA ALA A 417 -9.28 -16.57 -2.80
C ALA A 417 -7.91 -16.34 -3.44
N GLU A 418 -7.03 -15.58 -2.76
CA GLU A 418 -5.61 -15.49 -3.14
C GLU A 418 -5.09 -16.92 -3.22
N THR A 419 -4.90 -17.37 -4.45
CA THR A 419 -4.40 -18.67 -4.81
C THR A 419 -3.11 -18.92 -4.05
N ILE A 420 -3.08 -19.96 -3.22
CA ILE A 420 -1.82 -20.54 -2.76
C ILE A 420 -1.10 -21.00 -4.02
N GLU A 421 -0.18 -20.18 -4.53
CA GLU A 421 0.60 -20.54 -5.72
C GLU A 421 1.45 -21.78 -5.40
N PRO A 422 1.57 -22.72 -6.36
CA PRO A 422 2.19 -24.02 -6.10
C PRO A 422 3.63 -23.84 -5.65
N ALA A 423 4.10 -24.69 -4.72
CA ALA A 423 5.45 -24.60 -4.17
C ALA A 423 6.57 -24.74 -5.22
N SER A 424 6.24 -25.15 -6.44
CA SER A 424 7.10 -25.09 -7.62
C SER A 424 7.49 -23.66 -8.06
N ALA A 425 6.81 -22.62 -7.53
CA ALA A 425 7.08 -21.22 -7.82
C ALA A 425 8.09 -20.57 -6.85
N TYR A 426 8.44 -21.24 -5.74
CA TYR A 426 9.52 -20.79 -4.86
C TYR A 426 10.85 -21.18 -5.49
N GLY A 427 11.67 -20.17 -5.75
CA GLY A 427 12.89 -20.29 -6.53
C GLY A 427 14.00 -21.04 -5.81
N ASP A 428 15.05 -21.30 -6.58
CA ASP A 428 16.37 -21.69 -6.11
C ASP A 428 16.87 -20.75 -5.00
N THR A 429 17.44 -21.29 -3.92
CA THR A 429 18.11 -20.46 -2.89
C THR A 429 19.34 -19.73 -3.43
N GLY A 430 19.66 -19.86 -4.72
CA GLY A 430 20.61 -19.00 -5.42
C GLY A 430 22.04 -19.19 -4.94
N GLY A 431 22.33 -20.34 -4.32
CA GLY A 431 23.60 -20.65 -3.67
C GLY A 431 23.67 -20.24 -2.19
N PHE A 432 22.64 -19.59 -1.64
CA PHE A 432 22.56 -19.29 -0.21
C PHE A 432 22.01 -20.49 0.56
N ASP A 433 22.51 -20.72 1.76
CA ASP A 433 22.04 -21.82 2.60
C ASP A 433 20.67 -21.49 3.22
N HIS A 434 20.52 -20.25 3.69
CA HIS A 434 19.32 -19.76 4.34
C HIS A 434 18.85 -18.47 3.66
N ILE A 435 17.54 -18.36 3.41
CA ILE A 435 16.89 -17.13 2.99
C ILE A 435 15.67 -16.90 3.86
N MET A 436 15.56 -15.71 4.42
CA MET A 436 14.44 -15.26 5.21
C MET A 436 13.85 -13.99 4.58
N THR A 437 12.53 -13.97 4.39
CA THR A 437 11.80 -12.84 3.85
C THR A 437 10.84 -12.30 4.89
N VAL A 438 10.93 -11.00 5.17
CA VAL A 438 10.04 -10.27 6.09
C VAL A 438 9.16 -9.32 5.30
N ALA A 439 7.84 -9.45 5.50
CA ALA A 439 6.86 -8.60 4.85
C ALA A 439 6.85 -7.19 5.44
N LEU A 440 6.46 -6.21 4.64
CA LEU A 440 6.16 -4.87 5.15
C LEU A 440 5.00 -4.88 6.16
N SER A 441 3.95 -5.64 5.87
CA SER A 441 2.80 -5.81 6.77
C SER A 441 3.21 -6.38 8.13
N THR A 442 4.22 -7.25 8.16
CA THR A 442 4.81 -7.80 9.38
C THR A 442 5.45 -6.71 10.24
N ILE A 443 6.23 -5.82 9.63
CA ILE A 443 6.90 -4.73 10.33
C ILE A 443 5.85 -3.81 10.97
N ASN A 444 4.80 -3.43 10.22
CA ASN A 444 3.73 -2.59 10.75
C ASN A 444 2.94 -3.28 11.86
N GLU A 445 2.68 -4.59 11.73
CA GLU A 445 2.03 -5.36 12.79
C GLU A 445 2.88 -5.44 14.06
N HIS A 446 4.21 -5.52 13.93
CA HIS A 446 5.13 -5.49 15.06
C HIS A 446 4.97 -4.21 15.89
N PHE A 447 4.98 -3.04 15.23
CA PHE A 447 4.78 -1.76 15.92
C PHE A 447 3.40 -1.65 16.56
N ARG A 448 2.35 -2.20 15.93
CA ARG A 448 1.01 -2.28 16.57
C ARG A 448 1.04 -3.11 17.84
N GLN A 449 1.64 -4.30 17.80
CA GLN A 449 1.75 -5.17 18.97
C GLN A 449 2.57 -4.54 20.10
N LEU A 450 3.64 -3.80 19.77
CA LEU A 450 4.41 -3.05 20.77
C LEU A 450 3.56 -1.97 21.44
N VAL A 451 2.76 -1.22 20.66
CA VAL A 451 1.85 -0.18 21.18
C VAL A 451 0.72 -0.77 22.02
N GLU A 452 0.12 -1.88 21.60
CA GLU A 452 -0.91 -2.59 22.37
C GLU A 452 -0.36 -3.09 23.71
N SER A 453 0.83 -3.72 23.67
CA SER A 453 1.53 -4.18 24.87
C SER A 453 1.91 -3.02 25.80
N ALA A 454 2.30 -1.88 25.21
CA ALA A 454 2.64 -0.68 25.96
C ALA A 454 1.43 -0.05 26.65
N SER A 455 0.27 -0.06 25.98
CA SER A 455 -0.98 0.51 26.48
C SER A 455 -1.60 -0.33 27.61
N ALA A 456 -1.39 -1.65 27.58
CA ALA A 456 -1.89 -2.56 28.61
C ALA A 456 -1.13 -2.47 29.96
N SER A 457 0.05 -1.85 29.99
CA SER A 457 0.91 -1.72 31.18
C SER A 457 1.41 -0.30 31.37
N ALA A 458 0.94 0.37 32.42
CA ALA A 458 1.29 1.77 32.74
C ALA A 458 2.80 2.02 32.98
N ASN A 459 3.58 0.97 33.26
CA ASN A 459 5.04 1.01 33.42
C ASN A 459 5.75 0.16 32.36
N SER A 460 5.29 0.20 31.11
CA SER A 460 5.96 -0.53 30.03
C SER A 460 7.21 0.21 29.56
N ASP A 461 8.28 -0.55 29.30
CA ASP A 461 9.52 -0.04 28.67
C ASP A 461 9.30 0.45 27.22
N TYR A 462 8.06 0.36 26.72
CA TYR A 462 7.61 0.73 25.39
C TYR A 462 6.69 1.97 25.42
N SER A 463 6.54 2.62 26.59
CA SER A 463 5.64 3.76 26.78
C SER A 463 5.87 4.87 25.77
N ALA A 464 7.12 5.10 25.35
CA ALA A 464 7.51 6.10 24.35
C ALA A 464 6.79 5.93 23.00
N LEU A 465 6.40 4.70 22.61
CA LEU A 465 5.63 4.46 21.37
C LEU A 465 4.16 4.88 21.48
N VAL A 466 3.64 5.05 22.71
CA VAL A 466 2.26 5.47 22.99
C VAL A 466 2.23 6.94 23.36
N GLN A 467 3.13 7.36 24.24
CA GLN A 467 3.23 8.72 24.74
C GLN A 467 4.69 9.05 25.08
N TRP A 468 5.10 10.28 24.76
CA TRP A 468 6.44 10.76 25.06
C TRP A 468 6.40 12.21 25.50
N THR A 469 7.30 12.56 26.41
CA THR A 469 7.40 13.88 27.01
C THR A 469 8.87 14.31 27.01
N TYR A 470 9.12 15.54 26.55
CA TYR A 470 10.44 16.17 26.60
C TYR A 470 10.40 17.33 27.61
N GLY A 471 11.05 17.11 28.75
CA GLY A 471 11.09 18.08 29.84
C GLY A 471 9.70 18.55 30.26
N ALA A 472 9.54 19.85 30.44
CA ALA A 472 8.25 20.51 30.65
C ALA A 472 7.73 21.18 29.37
N GLU A 473 8.38 20.97 28.24
CA GLU A 473 8.25 21.78 27.02
C GLU A 473 7.40 21.11 25.94
N TYR A 474 7.35 19.78 25.92
CA TYR A 474 6.64 19.05 24.87
C TYR A 474 6.06 17.74 25.40
N HIS A 475 4.85 17.42 24.97
CA HIS A 475 4.19 16.14 25.19
C HIS A 475 3.42 15.72 23.96
N SER A 476 3.42 14.43 23.66
CA SER A 476 2.60 13.87 22.59
C SER A 476 2.20 12.44 22.86
N ARG A 477 1.02 12.10 22.37
CA ARG A 477 0.47 10.76 22.28
C ARG A 477 0.41 10.34 20.82
N PHE A 478 0.78 9.10 20.54
CA PHE A 478 0.97 8.58 19.20
C PHE A 478 0.05 7.40 18.91
N LYS A 479 -0.33 7.28 17.63
CA LYS A 479 -0.78 6.00 17.06
C LYS A 479 0.44 5.16 16.68
N PRO A 480 0.27 3.84 16.42
CA PRO A 480 1.37 3.00 15.96
C PRO A 480 2.10 3.60 14.76
N LEU A 481 3.44 3.50 14.79
CA LEU A 481 4.28 3.89 13.67
C LEU A 481 3.89 3.09 12.43
N GLU A 482 3.80 3.77 11.30
CA GLU A 482 3.58 3.14 10.00
C GLU A 482 4.82 3.29 9.15
N ILE A 483 5.24 2.19 8.56
CA ILE A 483 6.45 2.08 7.75
C ILE A 483 6.05 1.67 6.33
N ARG A 484 6.69 2.30 5.34
CA ARG A 484 6.71 1.87 3.94
C ARG A 484 8.14 1.69 3.49
N LEU A 485 8.48 0.53 2.95
CA LEU A 485 9.80 0.24 2.41
C LEU A 485 9.93 0.80 0.99
N LEU A 486 11.11 1.30 0.65
CA LEU A 486 11.48 1.79 -0.68
C LEU A 486 12.56 0.89 -1.30
N SER A 487 12.63 0.83 -2.63
CA SER A 487 13.55 -0.08 -3.34
C SER A 487 15.03 0.27 -3.17
N ASN A 488 15.33 1.51 -2.78
CA ASN A 488 16.68 2.03 -2.57
C ASN A 488 17.27 1.73 -1.18
N GLY A 489 16.66 0.82 -0.40
CA GLY A 489 17.11 0.52 0.96
C GLY A 489 16.73 1.59 1.99
N ARG A 490 15.79 2.47 1.65
CA ARG A 490 15.19 3.45 2.58
C ARG A 490 13.76 3.05 2.94
N ALA A 491 13.20 3.75 3.91
CA ALA A 491 11.81 3.62 4.31
C ALA A 491 11.20 4.99 4.63
N ILE A 492 9.90 5.12 4.40
CA ILE A 492 9.11 6.23 4.92
C ILE A 492 8.50 5.78 6.24
N VAL A 493 8.68 6.57 7.29
CA VAL A 493 8.16 6.38 8.63
C VAL A 493 7.17 7.49 8.92
N TRP A 494 5.90 7.15 9.13
CA TRP A 494 4.88 8.09 9.58
C TRP A 494 4.74 8.03 11.10
N VAL A 495 4.93 9.18 11.73
CA VAL A 495 4.62 9.45 13.12
C VAL A 495 3.25 10.12 13.17
N ARG A 496 2.24 9.37 13.63
CA ARG A 496 0.87 9.86 13.73
C ARG A 496 0.60 10.32 15.16
N LEU A 497 0.42 11.63 15.33
CA LEU A 497 0.14 12.27 16.61
C LEU A 497 -1.37 12.31 16.83
N GLU A 498 -1.83 11.64 17.88
CA GLU A 498 -3.24 11.62 18.27
C GLU A 498 -3.60 12.94 18.97
N ALA A 499 -2.82 13.33 19.97
CA ALA A 499 -2.95 14.58 20.73
C ALA A 499 -1.60 14.94 21.36
N GLY A 500 -1.39 16.22 21.68
CA GLY A 500 -0.18 16.67 22.35
C GLY A 500 -0.26 18.13 22.78
N TRP A 501 0.77 18.58 23.48
CA TRP A 501 0.94 19.98 23.82
C TRP A 501 2.41 20.41 23.73
N LEU A 502 2.62 21.70 23.48
CA LEU A 502 3.95 22.34 23.47
C LEU A 502 3.90 23.64 24.28
N LYS A 503 4.99 23.96 24.97
CA LYS A 503 5.24 25.30 25.55
C LYS A 503 6.24 26.02 24.66
N ALA A 504 5.83 27.15 24.09
CA ALA A 504 6.75 27.97 23.33
C ALA A 504 7.71 28.67 24.30
N SER A 505 9.02 28.60 24.04
CA SER A 505 10.07 29.19 24.89
C SER A 505 10.01 30.72 25.04
N SER A 506 9.07 31.39 24.34
CA SER A 506 8.95 32.85 24.29
C SER A 506 7.56 33.40 24.63
N SER A 507 6.55 32.57 24.92
CA SER A 507 5.21 33.08 25.24
C SER A 507 4.94 33.14 26.74
N VAL A 508 4.46 34.31 27.18
CA VAL A 508 3.79 34.52 28.48
C VAL A 508 2.45 33.76 28.53
N ASP A 509 1.95 33.33 27.37
CA ASP A 509 0.70 32.61 27.16
C ASP A 509 0.91 31.10 26.99
N GLY A 510 0.57 30.34 28.04
CA GLY A 510 -0.10 29.02 27.98
C GLY A 510 0.57 27.82 27.31
N GLU A 511 0.09 26.62 27.67
CA GLU A 511 0.36 25.38 26.94
C GLU A 511 -0.48 25.36 25.65
N TYR A 512 0.16 25.16 24.50
CA TYR A 512 -0.54 25.02 23.22
C TYR A 512 -0.88 23.57 22.95
N GLN A 513 -2.15 23.26 22.67
CA GLN A 513 -2.61 21.91 22.34
C GLN A 513 -2.72 21.71 20.83
N PHE A 514 -2.33 20.52 20.36
CA PHE A 514 -2.50 20.07 18.97
C PHE A 514 -3.02 18.63 18.93
N GLY A 515 -3.63 18.21 17.83
CA GLY A 515 -4.12 16.84 17.64
C GLY A 515 -4.23 16.42 16.19
N ALA A 516 -4.38 15.12 15.93
CA ALA A 516 -4.58 14.56 14.58
C ALA A 516 -3.57 15.04 13.52
N CYS A 517 -2.28 15.07 13.86
CA CYS A 517 -1.21 15.41 12.91
C CYS A 517 -0.49 14.15 12.43
N GLN A 518 0.01 14.17 11.20
CA GLN A 518 0.78 13.06 10.63
C GLN A 518 2.07 13.60 10.03
N ILE A 519 3.21 13.14 10.54
CA ILE A 519 4.53 13.66 10.14
C ILE A 519 5.33 12.51 9.55
N ALA A 520 5.78 12.68 8.30
CA ALA A 520 6.51 11.67 7.55
C ALA A 520 8.02 11.94 7.55
N PHE A 521 8.81 10.88 7.68
CA PHE A 521 10.25 10.92 7.62
C PHE A 521 10.81 9.84 6.68
N GLU A 522 11.80 10.17 5.86
CA GLU A 522 12.59 9.20 5.09
C GLU A 522 13.82 8.79 5.88
N VAL A 523 13.98 7.50 6.14
CA VAL A 523 15.09 6.92 6.91
C VAL A 523 15.79 5.83 6.11
N ALA A 524 17.11 5.71 6.26
CA ALA A 524 17.83 4.58 5.68
C ALA A 524 17.65 3.31 6.54
N LEU A 525 17.63 2.13 5.93
CA LEU A 525 17.81 0.88 6.65
C LEU A 525 19.31 0.56 6.75
N LYS A 526 19.76 0.15 7.94
CA LYS A 526 21.16 -0.20 8.21
C LYS A 526 21.27 -1.55 8.90
N LYS A 527 22.48 -2.12 8.81
CA LYS A 527 22.89 -3.28 9.61
C LYS A 527 24.08 -2.90 10.48
N GLY A 528 24.09 -3.35 11.73
CA GLY A 528 25.22 -3.18 12.65
C GLY A 528 25.25 -4.24 13.74
N ALA A 529 26.43 -4.48 14.31
CA ALA A 529 26.57 -5.41 15.43
C ALA A 529 26.00 -4.81 16.73
N HIS A 530 25.57 -5.65 17.68
CA HIS A 530 24.99 -5.21 18.95
C HIS A 530 25.89 -4.25 19.73
N ASP A 531 27.20 -4.51 19.75
CA ASP A 531 28.17 -3.71 20.48
C ASP A 531 28.48 -2.36 19.79
N GLU A 532 28.09 -2.20 18.52
CA GLU A 532 28.23 -0.96 17.76
C GLU A 532 26.99 -0.05 17.89
N LEU A 533 25.91 -0.55 18.49
CA LEU A 533 24.70 0.25 18.71
C LEU A 533 24.93 1.26 19.85
N ASP A 534 24.73 2.54 19.54
CA ASP A 534 24.72 3.61 20.54
C ASP A 534 23.36 3.64 21.25
N VAL A 535 23.25 2.90 22.35
CA VAL A 535 22.01 2.68 23.10
C VAL A 535 22.18 2.95 24.60
N PHE A 536 21.11 3.37 25.26
CA PHE A 536 21.15 3.62 26.71
C PHE A 536 21.24 2.33 27.53
N GLU A 537 21.80 2.45 28.73
CA GLU A 537 21.95 1.33 29.67
C GLU A 537 20.59 0.69 30.04
N ALA A 538 19.52 1.47 30.04
CA ALA A 538 18.16 0.97 30.25
C ALA A 538 17.75 -0.05 29.18
N PHE A 539 18.05 0.23 27.91
CA PHE A 539 17.86 -0.74 26.83
C PHE A 539 18.71 -1.98 27.05
N SER A 540 20.01 -1.84 27.35
CA SER A 540 20.88 -3.01 27.57
C SER A 540 20.36 -3.90 28.71
N LYS A 541 19.89 -3.31 29.82
CA LYS A 541 19.26 -4.04 30.94
C LYS A 541 17.99 -4.78 30.52
N ARG A 542 17.16 -4.17 29.66
CA ARG A 542 15.95 -4.80 29.11
C ARG A 542 16.30 -5.91 28.11
N TYR A 543 17.21 -5.63 27.20
CA TYR A 543 17.68 -6.55 26.18
C TYR A 543 18.26 -7.82 26.81
N ARG A 544 19.01 -7.69 27.92
CA ARG A 544 19.51 -8.82 28.71
C ARG A 544 18.41 -9.74 29.27
N LYS A 545 17.19 -9.24 29.46
CA LYS A 545 16.03 -10.04 29.89
C LYS A 545 15.32 -10.73 28.72
N SER A 546 15.58 -10.31 27.48
CA SER A 546 14.96 -10.88 26.28
C SER A 546 15.37 -12.33 26.06
N LEU A 547 14.60 -13.05 25.24
CA LEU A 547 14.94 -14.43 24.88
C LEU A 547 16.23 -14.47 24.04
N VAL A 548 16.44 -13.47 23.17
CA VAL A 548 17.63 -13.38 22.31
C VAL A 548 18.90 -13.36 23.15
N TRP A 549 18.96 -12.47 24.15
CA TRP A 549 20.14 -12.38 25.01
C TRP A 549 20.34 -13.63 25.87
N LYS A 550 19.26 -14.16 26.46
CA LYS A 550 19.34 -15.38 27.27
C LYS A 550 19.90 -16.57 26.49
N GLU A 551 19.59 -16.66 25.20
CA GLU A 551 20.07 -17.74 24.36
C GLU A 551 21.46 -17.46 23.77
N HIS A 552 21.80 -16.20 23.47
CA HIS A 552 22.97 -15.86 22.65
C HIS A 552 23.90 -14.79 23.20
N GLY A 553 23.43 -13.89 24.06
CA GLY A 553 24.12 -12.65 24.39
C GLY A 553 25.41 -12.79 25.19
N ASP A 554 25.47 -13.76 26.10
CA ASP A 554 26.66 -14.03 26.92
C ASP A 554 27.62 -15.06 26.27
N ARG A 555 27.52 -15.27 24.95
CA ARG A 555 28.32 -16.29 24.24
C ARG A 555 29.35 -15.65 23.30
N ASP A 556 30.62 -15.94 23.52
CA ASP A 556 31.74 -15.40 22.73
C ASP A 556 31.87 -16.01 21.32
N ASP A 557 31.17 -17.12 21.06
CA ASP A 557 31.20 -17.86 19.80
C ASP A 557 30.32 -17.26 18.70
N ARG A 558 29.61 -16.16 18.98
CA ARG A 558 28.71 -15.50 18.04
C ARG A 558 28.64 -13.98 18.29
N THR A 559 28.17 -13.24 17.30
CA THR A 559 27.80 -11.83 17.39
C THR A 559 26.32 -11.68 17.08
N LEU A 560 25.67 -10.69 17.68
CA LEU A 560 24.28 -10.35 17.37
C LEU A 560 24.27 -9.21 16.36
N GLU A 561 23.77 -9.45 15.15
CA GLU A 561 23.63 -8.44 14.11
C GLU A 561 22.19 -7.93 14.06
N HIS A 562 22.03 -6.62 13.95
CA HIS A 562 20.73 -5.96 13.93
C HIS A 562 20.48 -5.29 12.59
N ILE A 563 19.28 -5.45 12.04
CA ILE A 563 18.75 -4.63 10.95
C ILE A 563 17.80 -3.60 11.59
N TYR A 564 18.05 -2.32 11.35
CA TYR A 564 17.35 -1.22 12.04
C TYR A 564 17.12 -0.01 11.13
N LEU A 565 16.17 0.84 11.54
CA LEU A 565 15.88 2.12 10.92
C LEU A 565 16.86 3.18 11.44
N ASP A 566 17.56 3.88 10.56
CA ASP A 566 18.44 5.00 10.92
C ASP A 566 17.63 6.27 11.19
N VAL A 567 16.87 6.24 12.27
CA VAL A 567 15.96 7.32 12.68
C VAL A 567 16.71 8.57 13.16
N ARG A 568 18.01 8.47 13.46
CA ARG A 568 18.84 9.63 13.85
C ARG A 568 19.15 10.53 12.66
N ASN A 569 19.28 9.96 11.46
CA ASN A 569 19.50 10.69 10.21
C ASN A 569 18.20 10.84 9.39
N ALA A 570 17.06 10.95 10.07
CA ALA A 570 15.75 11.07 9.44
C ALA A 570 15.61 12.39 8.63
N GLU A 571 15.18 12.27 7.38
CA GLU A 571 14.85 13.41 6.52
C GLU A 571 13.34 13.68 6.59
N PHE A 572 12.95 14.92 6.90
CA PHE A 572 11.53 15.28 6.98
C PHE A 572 10.91 15.38 5.58
N LEU A 573 9.76 14.73 5.37
CA LEU A 573 9.02 14.74 4.10
C LEU A 573 7.74 15.57 4.25
N HIS A 574 7.80 16.83 3.79
CA HIS A 574 6.66 17.74 3.88
C HIS A 574 5.46 17.25 3.06
N GLU A 575 5.67 16.85 1.82
CA GLU A 575 4.62 16.42 0.88
C GLU A 575 3.83 15.17 1.33
N LEU A 576 4.35 14.40 2.31
CA LEU A 576 3.68 13.23 2.88
C LEU A 576 3.17 13.47 4.31
N SER A 577 3.25 14.71 4.80
CA SER A 577 2.82 15.12 6.14
C SER A 577 1.49 15.89 6.08
N SER A 578 0.66 15.76 7.11
CA SER A 578 -0.56 16.54 7.34
C SER A 578 -0.51 17.26 8.69
N PHE A 579 -0.93 18.53 8.67
CA PHE A 579 -0.92 19.46 9.80
C PHE A 579 -2.34 19.97 10.13
N ASP A 580 -3.36 19.16 9.87
CA ASP A 580 -4.77 19.52 10.05
C ASP A 580 -5.09 19.98 11.49
N GLY A 581 -4.33 19.46 12.47
CA GLY A 581 -4.39 19.84 13.88
C GLY A 581 -4.05 21.29 14.23
N PHE A 582 -3.42 22.04 13.33
CA PHE A 582 -2.95 23.41 13.55
C PHE A 582 -3.86 24.47 12.88
N SER A 583 -5.01 24.07 12.34
CA SER A 583 -5.81 24.90 11.42
C SER A 583 -6.63 26.02 12.07
N GLN A 584 -6.70 26.11 13.41
CA GLN A 584 -7.51 27.13 14.10
C GLN A 584 -6.80 28.48 14.33
N GLU A 585 -5.51 28.58 14.00
CA GLU A 585 -4.73 29.80 14.23
C GLU A 585 -4.82 30.77 13.06
N HIS A 586 -5.26 32.00 13.36
CA HIS A 586 -5.35 33.10 12.38
C HIS A 586 -3.98 33.72 12.08
N ASP A 587 -3.00 33.53 12.97
CA ASP A 587 -1.62 33.98 12.77
C ASP A 587 -0.79 32.83 12.15
N HIS A 588 -0.50 32.99 10.86
CA HIS A 588 0.24 31.99 10.09
C HIS A 588 1.71 31.86 10.52
N VAL A 589 2.32 32.93 11.05
CA VAL A 589 3.72 32.94 11.53
C VAL A 589 3.83 32.13 12.82
N LEU A 590 2.91 32.33 13.76
CA LEU A 590 2.82 31.52 14.97
C LEU A 590 2.57 30.05 14.65
N ARG A 591 1.69 29.77 13.68
CA ARG A 591 1.40 28.40 13.21
C ARG A 591 2.65 27.70 12.67
N ILE A 592 3.42 28.36 11.79
CA ILE A 592 4.68 27.84 11.25
C ILE A 592 5.64 27.51 12.39
N ARG A 593 5.83 28.45 13.32
CA ARG A 593 6.78 28.29 14.43
C ARG A 593 6.43 27.07 15.28
N LYS A 594 5.14 26.84 15.53
CA LYS A 594 4.64 25.66 16.27
C LYS A 594 4.85 24.36 15.51
N ILE A 595 4.51 24.32 14.22
CA ILE A 595 4.74 23.14 13.37
C ILE A 595 6.23 22.80 13.32
N ARG A 596 7.09 23.79 13.10
CA ARG A 596 8.55 23.60 13.10
C ARG A 596 9.04 23.06 14.44
N THR A 597 8.56 23.62 15.54
CA THR A 597 8.90 23.16 16.89
C THR A 597 8.52 21.70 17.10
N VAL A 598 7.34 21.28 16.62
CA VAL A 598 6.90 19.87 16.69
C VAL A 598 7.79 18.97 15.84
N VAL A 599 8.04 19.34 14.58
CA VAL A 599 8.91 18.57 13.67
C VAL A 599 10.33 18.46 14.23
N GLN A 600 10.88 19.55 14.77
CA GLN A 600 12.21 19.57 15.40
C GLN A 600 12.25 18.70 16.66
N ASN A 601 11.24 18.77 17.54
CA ASN A 601 11.16 17.90 18.70
C ASN A 601 11.10 16.43 18.31
N LEU A 602 10.33 16.10 17.26
CA LEU A 602 10.28 14.73 16.77
C LEU A 602 11.63 14.28 16.19
N LYS A 603 12.21 15.09 15.30
CA LYS A 603 13.45 14.77 14.58
C LYS A 603 14.67 14.72 15.51
N ASN A 604 14.84 15.70 16.39
CA ASN A 604 16.06 15.89 17.17
C ASN A 604 16.02 15.21 18.55
N HIS A 605 14.83 14.86 19.04
CA HIS A 605 14.69 14.31 20.39
C HIS A 605 13.89 13.00 20.44
N TYR A 606 12.68 12.93 19.86
CA TYR A 606 11.87 11.71 19.91
C TYR A 606 12.46 10.55 19.10
N LEU A 607 12.82 10.77 17.84
CA LEU A 607 13.39 9.74 16.96
C LEU A 607 14.73 9.22 17.51
N PRO A 608 15.69 10.07 17.93
CA PRO A 608 16.87 9.63 18.68
C PRO A 608 16.51 8.86 19.95
N HIS A 609 15.52 9.29 20.72
CA HIS A 609 15.08 8.55 21.91
C HIS A 609 14.58 7.14 21.58
N LEU A 610 13.89 6.93 20.45
CA LEU A 610 13.53 5.59 19.97
C LEU A 610 14.78 4.77 19.60
N ALA A 611 15.81 5.42 19.04
CA ALA A 611 17.10 4.79 18.76
C ALA A 611 17.78 4.31 20.06
N ASP A 612 17.91 5.21 21.04
CA ASP A 612 18.59 4.97 22.31
C ASP A 612 17.94 3.84 23.13
N HIS A 613 16.62 3.69 22.97
CA HIS A 613 15.84 2.62 23.60
C HIS A 613 15.71 1.37 22.73
N GLY A 614 16.44 1.26 21.61
CA GLY A 614 16.45 0.09 20.72
C GLY A 614 15.10 -0.23 20.06
N LEU A 615 14.19 0.75 19.98
CA LEU A 615 12.84 0.62 19.40
C LEU A 615 12.84 0.75 17.87
N HIS A 616 13.97 1.16 17.30
CA HIS A 616 14.26 1.25 15.87
C HIS A 616 14.74 -0.07 15.25
N ILE A 617 15.01 -1.10 16.06
CA ILE A 617 15.51 -2.41 15.62
C ILE A 617 14.35 -3.23 15.05
N LEU A 618 14.45 -3.57 13.77
CA LEU A 618 13.45 -4.40 13.08
C LEU A 618 13.74 -5.89 13.26
N HIS A 619 15.01 -6.27 13.17
CA HIS A 619 15.43 -7.67 13.19
C HIS A 619 16.74 -7.87 13.92
N THR A 620 16.87 -8.97 14.67
CA THR A 620 18.15 -9.48 15.18
C THR A 620 18.46 -10.86 14.61
N VAL A 621 19.72 -11.10 14.22
CA VAL A 621 20.23 -12.38 13.71
C VAL A 621 21.55 -12.74 14.41
N PRO A 622 21.66 -13.91 15.06
CA PRO A 622 22.93 -14.39 15.62
C PRO A 622 23.84 -14.93 14.51
N VAL A 623 25.07 -14.42 14.43
CA VAL A 623 26.10 -14.82 13.47
C VAL A 623 27.26 -15.47 14.19
N TYR A 624 27.55 -16.72 13.84
CA TYR A 624 28.49 -17.56 14.55
C TYR A 624 29.90 -17.46 13.98
N LYS A 625 30.90 -17.55 14.85
CA LYS A 625 32.31 -17.56 14.48
C LYS A 625 32.74 -18.96 14.03
N ALA A 626 33.66 -19.02 13.06
CA ALA A 626 34.13 -20.25 12.41
C ALA A 626 34.81 -21.30 13.32
N ILE A 627 35.04 -20.99 14.60
CA ILE A 627 35.97 -21.72 15.48
C ILE A 627 35.24 -22.82 16.29
N CYS A 628 33.91 -22.88 16.23
CA CYS A 628 33.10 -23.73 17.12
C CYS A 628 32.45 -24.92 16.42
N SER A 629 32.08 -25.95 17.18
CA SER A 629 31.16 -26.99 16.72
C SER A 629 29.76 -26.38 16.60
N LEU A 630 29.44 -25.85 15.43
CA LEU A 630 28.21 -25.10 15.18
C LEU A 630 27.00 -26.01 15.02
N SER A 631 25.82 -25.52 15.42
CA SER A 631 24.57 -26.13 14.99
C SER A 631 24.52 -26.09 13.46
N PRO A 632 23.99 -27.11 12.76
CA PRO A 632 24.10 -27.11 11.31
C PRO A 632 23.25 -26.02 10.63
N SER A 633 22.27 -25.45 11.33
CA SER A 633 21.52 -24.25 10.88
C SER A 633 22.12 -22.92 11.36
N ALA A 634 23.31 -22.93 11.97
CA ALA A 634 23.98 -21.72 12.45
C ALA A 634 24.62 -20.93 11.31
N LEU A 635 24.14 -19.70 11.13
CA LEU A 635 24.68 -18.79 10.12
C LEU A 635 26.03 -18.24 10.56
N THR A 636 27.03 -18.37 9.69
CA THR A 636 28.39 -17.83 9.89
C THR A 636 28.61 -16.52 9.13
N SER A 637 27.75 -16.21 8.17
CA SER A 637 27.78 -14.95 7.42
C SER A 637 26.37 -14.57 6.99
N ILE A 638 26.06 -13.29 7.02
CA ILE A 638 24.74 -12.77 6.62
C ILE A 638 24.86 -11.54 5.72
N GLY A 639 23.93 -11.44 4.77
CA GLY A 639 23.65 -10.25 3.97
C GLY A 639 22.16 -9.93 4.01
N TRP A 640 21.80 -8.72 3.55
CA TRP A 640 20.41 -8.31 3.45
C TRP A 640 20.23 -7.27 2.34
N HIS A 641 19.00 -7.15 1.82
CA HIS A 641 18.57 -6.03 0.98
C HIS A 641 17.05 -5.86 1.03
N VAL A 642 16.57 -4.69 0.61
CA VAL A 642 15.15 -4.50 0.32
C VAL A 642 14.87 -5.01 -1.10
N HIS A 643 13.97 -5.98 -1.22
CA HIS A 643 13.66 -6.63 -2.48
C HIS A 643 12.30 -6.17 -3.02
N SER A 644 12.30 -5.59 -4.22
CA SER A 644 11.11 -5.12 -4.94
C SER A 644 11.18 -5.49 -6.43
N ARG A 645 10.01 -5.61 -7.11
CA ARG A 645 9.95 -6.02 -8.53
C ARG A 645 10.28 -4.89 -9.47
N GLY A 646 9.90 -3.69 -9.06
CA GLY A 646 10.18 -2.44 -9.75
C GLY A 646 10.82 -1.46 -8.79
N GLU A 647 11.27 -0.34 -9.35
CA GLU A 647 11.75 0.78 -8.57
C GLU A 647 10.58 1.46 -7.86
N ILE A 648 10.68 1.53 -6.54
CA ILE A 648 9.66 2.09 -5.66
C ILE A 648 10.32 3.24 -4.90
N THR A 649 9.92 4.46 -5.25
CA THR A 649 10.42 5.71 -4.69
C THR A 649 9.35 6.37 -3.84
N ARG A 650 9.71 7.45 -3.14
CA ARG A 650 8.74 8.28 -2.39
C ARG A 650 7.62 8.88 -3.24
N HIS A 651 7.77 8.90 -4.56
CA HIS A 651 6.73 9.39 -5.48
C HIS A 651 5.90 8.27 -6.11
N THR A 652 6.42 7.03 -6.15
CA THR A 652 5.75 5.91 -6.84
C THR A 652 5.15 4.86 -5.90
N TRP A 653 5.44 4.91 -4.60
CA TRP A 653 5.00 3.90 -3.64
C TRP A 653 3.47 3.72 -3.57
N SER A 654 2.69 4.77 -3.83
CA SER A 654 1.23 4.71 -3.85
C SER A 654 0.66 3.88 -5.02
N HIS A 655 1.46 3.62 -6.07
CA HIS A 655 1.05 2.82 -7.23
C HIS A 655 1.34 1.32 -7.06
N VAL A 656 1.94 0.94 -5.94
CA VAL A 656 2.40 -0.44 -5.70
C VAL A 656 1.22 -1.27 -5.21
N SER A 657 0.82 -2.28 -5.98
CA SER A 657 -0.18 -3.23 -5.53
C SER A 657 0.32 -4.01 -4.31
N PRO A 658 -0.56 -4.49 -3.41
CA PRO A 658 -0.17 -5.30 -2.25
C PRO A 658 0.71 -6.51 -2.61
N SER A 659 0.52 -7.09 -3.79
CA SER A 659 1.31 -8.21 -4.34
C SER A 659 2.73 -7.84 -4.79
N MET A 660 3.04 -6.55 -4.83
CA MET A 660 4.30 -5.97 -5.34
C MET A 660 5.03 -5.17 -4.26
N GLU A 661 4.52 -5.19 -3.02
CA GLU A 661 5.13 -4.50 -1.89
C GLU A 661 6.57 -4.99 -1.65
N PRO A 662 7.52 -4.07 -1.39
CA PRO A 662 8.87 -4.47 -1.05
C PRO A 662 8.91 -5.27 0.25
N SER A 663 9.91 -6.15 0.35
CA SER A 663 10.17 -6.98 1.52
C SER A 663 11.64 -6.88 1.92
N ILE A 664 11.94 -7.09 3.21
CA ILE A 664 13.33 -7.23 3.65
C ILE A 664 13.71 -8.69 3.46
N VAL A 665 14.74 -8.95 2.65
CA VAL A 665 15.29 -10.29 2.45
C VAL A 665 16.63 -10.36 3.17
N ILE A 666 16.75 -11.34 4.08
CA ILE A 666 17.94 -11.65 4.85
C ILE A 666 18.42 -13.01 4.36
N PHE A 667 19.69 -13.12 3.98
CA PHE A 667 20.25 -14.36 3.46
C PHE A 667 21.59 -14.63 4.12
N GLY A 668 21.98 -15.90 4.19
CA GLY A 668 23.22 -16.27 4.84
C GLY A 668 23.66 -17.69 4.57
N ASN A 669 24.91 -17.94 4.93
CA ASN A 669 25.58 -19.22 4.76
C ASN A 669 26.06 -19.77 6.09
N THR A 670 26.15 -21.09 6.13
CA THR A 670 26.65 -21.92 7.23
C THR A 670 28.09 -22.37 6.93
N GLY A 671 28.76 -22.98 7.91
CA GLY A 671 30.06 -23.62 7.67
C GLY A 671 31.21 -22.68 7.28
N SER A 672 31.09 -21.37 7.52
CA SER A 672 32.07 -20.33 7.15
C SER A 672 32.30 -20.18 5.65
N GLN A 673 31.32 -20.57 4.84
CA GLN A 673 31.36 -20.32 3.41
C GLN A 673 31.14 -18.83 3.11
N PRO A 674 31.86 -18.24 2.14
CA PRO A 674 31.59 -16.88 1.72
C PRO A 674 30.19 -16.75 1.11
N LEU A 675 29.58 -15.57 1.22
CA LEU A 675 28.31 -15.29 0.57
C LEU A 675 28.47 -15.36 -0.97
N PRO A 676 27.57 -16.06 -1.67
CA PRO A 676 27.53 -16.09 -3.13
C PRO A 676 27.45 -14.68 -3.72
N THR A 677 28.05 -14.50 -4.89
CA THR A 677 27.92 -13.26 -5.68
C THR A 677 26.63 -13.20 -6.49
N THR A 678 25.82 -14.27 -6.47
CA THR A 678 24.56 -14.38 -7.21
C THR A 678 23.49 -13.47 -6.61
N THR A 679 22.78 -12.75 -7.47
CA THR A 679 21.62 -11.95 -7.08
C THR A 679 20.38 -12.84 -6.96
N LEU A 680 19.61 -12.65 -5.90
CA LEU A 680 18.35 -13.39 -5.70
C LEU A 680 17.32 -12.98 -6.75
N GLY A 681 16.68 -13.96 -7.39
CA GLY A 681 15.56 -13.74 -8.31
C GLY A 681 14.29 -13.29 -7.59
N TRP A 682 13.36 -12.68 -8.33
CA TRP A 682 12.11 -12.08 -7.80
C TRP A 682 11.20 -13.03 -7.00
N SER A 683 11.31 -14.35 -7.18
CA SER A 683 10.47 -15.33 -6.49
C SER A 683 10.57 -15.28 -4.96
N TRP A 684 11.58 -14.60 -4.40
CA TRP A 684 11.85 -14.52 -2.97
C TRP A 684 11.12 -13.41 -2.20
N SER A 685 10.48 -12.45 -2.88
CA SER A 685 9.57 -11.50 -2.21
C SER A 685 8.23 -12.14 -1.79
N ARG A 686 7.99 -13.39 -2.20
CA ARG A 686 6.73 -14.08 -1.99
C ARG A 686 6.69 -14.70 -0.59
N ILE A 687 5.63 -14.41 0.14
CA ILE A 687 5.42 -14.91 1.50
C ILE A 687 4.51 -16.13 1.45
N VAL A 688 4.94 -17.24 2.05
CA VAL A 688 4.09 -18.41 2.21
C VAL A 688 2.96 -18.03 3.16
N ARG A 689 1.72 -18.02 2.65
CA ARG A 689 0.50 -17.83 3.43
C ARG A 689 -0.26 -19.14 3.50
N SER A 690 -0.39 -19.69 4.71
CA SER A 690 -1.38 -20.72 4.97
C SER A 690 -2.72 -20.05 5.32
N PHE A 691 -3.79 -20.53 4.66
CA PHE A 691 -5.18 -20.06 4.72
C PHE A 691 -5.56 -19.22 5.95
N ASN A 692 -6.17 -18.05 5.70
CA ASN A 692 -6.85 -17.17 6.67
C ASN A 692 -6.02 -16.68 7.88
N SER A 693 -4.69 -16.82 7.87
CA SER A 693 -3.82 -16.33 8.95
C SER A 693 -2.79 -15.30 8.47
N LYS A 694 -2.50 -14.29 9.30
CA LYS A 694 -1.43 -13.30 9.05
C LYS A 694 -0.08 -14.04 9.08
N SER A 695 0.61 -14.12 7.94
CA SER A 695 1.98 -14.62 7.86
C SER A 695 2.96 -13.48 8.18
N TYR A 696 3.97 -13.75 9.01
CA TYR A 696 4.97 -12.77 9.43
C TYR A 696 6.27 -12.87 8.61
N GLY A 697 6.27 -13.70 7.57
CA GLY A 697 7.42 -13.92 6.70
C GLY A 697 7.61 -15.39 6.37
N THR A 698 8.67 -15.66 5.63
CA THR A 698 9.05 -17.00 5.21
C THR A 698 10.53 -17.23 5.54
N ILE A 699 10.89 -18.45 5.90
CA ILE A 699 12.28 -18.90 5.89
C ILE A 699 12.42 -20.13 5.00
N SER A 700 13.49 -20.18 4.22
CA SER A 700 13.88 -21.31 3.40
C SER A 700 15.27 -21.78 3.77
N VAL A 701 15.43 -23.10 3.87
CA VAL A 701 16.70 -23.78 4.09
C VAL A 701 17.00 -24.64 2.87
N ALA A 702 18.20 -24.45 2.31
CA ALA A 702 18.63 -25.10 1.07
C ALA A 702 18.69 -26.62 1.22
N SER A 703 18.37 -27.32 0.13
CA SER A 703 18.43 -28.78 0.06
C SER A 703 19.85 -29.31 0.25
N SER A 704 20.88 -28.59 -0.22
CA SER A 704 22.28 -28.95 -0.01
C SER A 704 22.60 -29.11 1.48
N VAL A 705 22.19 -28.15 2.30
CA VAL A 705 22.49 -28.13 3.74
C VAL A 705 21.59 -29.08 4.53
N PHE A 706 20.27 -28.98 4.35
CA PHE A 706 19.33 -29.76 5.14
C PHE A 706 19.19 -31.20 4.64
N LEU A 707 18.95 -31.38 3.34
CA LEU A 707 18.57 -32.67 2.78
C LEU A 707 19.81 -33.52 2.47
N GLU A 708 20.78 -32.98 1.73
CA GLU A 708 21.92 -33.76 1.24
C GLU A 708 22.97 -34.00 2.32
N GLU A 709 23.45 -32.93 2.98
CA GLU A 709 24.53 -33.03 3.96
C GLU A 709 24.10 -33.65 5.29
N ARG A 710 22.82 -33.50 5.67
CA ARG A 710 22.30 -33.97 6.95
C ARG A 710 21.36 -35.16 6.80
N LEU A 711 20.18 -34.96 6.22
CA LEU A 711 19.13 -35.97 6.25
C LEU A 711 19.53 -37.27 5.51
N LEU A 712 19.95 -37.17 4.24
CA LEU A 712 20.36 -38.31 3.43
C LEU A 712 21.62 -38.98 3.97
N LYS A 713 22.54 -38.20 4.54
CA LYS A 713 23.74 -38.73 5.20
C LYS A 713 23.39 -39.59 6.40
N GLN A 714 22.47 -39.17 7.26
CA GLN A 714 22.01 -40.00 8.38
C GLN A 714 21.25 -41.24 7.87
N LEU A 715 20.40 -41.09 6.85
CA LEU A 715 19.65 -42.21 6.26
C LEU A 715 20.56 -43.22 5.54
N SER A 716 21.76 -42.83 5.10
CA SER A 716 22.75 -43.78 4.55
C SER A 716 23.22 -44.82 5.58
N ARG A 717 23.14 -44.50 6.88
CA ARG A 717 23.42 -45.46 7.96
C ARG A 717 22.36 -46.54 8.03
N VAL A 718 21.09 -46.16 7.81
CA VAL A 718 19.98 -47.13 7.71
C VAL A 718 20.21 -48.09 6.54
N ASN A 719 20.69 -47.59 5.39
CA ASN A 719 21.09 -48.47 4.29
C ASN A 719 22.20 -49.44 4.69
N ALA A 720 23.21 -48.97 5.42
CA ALA A 720 24.32 -49.82 5.87
C ALA A 720 23.85 -50.92 6.84
N GLU A 721 22.93 -50.60 7.75
CA GLU A 721 22.37 -51.55 8.73
C GLU A 721 21.39 -52.55 8.12
N THR A 722 20.68 -52.17 7.06
CA THR A 722 19.64 -53.01 6.43
C THR A 722 20.14 -53.78 5.20
N THR A 723 21.30 -53.41 4.64
CA THR A 723 21.87 -54.11 3.48
C THR A 723 22.56 -55.39 3.90
N VAL A 724 21.95 -56.53 3.59
CA VAL A 724 22.49 -57.87 3.88
C VAL A 724 23.42 -58.31 2.74
N ILE A 725 24.57 -58.89 3.11
CA ILE A 725 25.64 -59.29 2.20
C ILE A 725 26.03 -60.75 2.54
N PRO A 726 26.15 -61.63 1.53
CA PRO A 726 26.69 -62.96 1.73
C PRO A 726 28.21 -62.91 1.93
N LEU A 727 28.71 -63.66 2.91
CA LEU A 727 30.14 -63.94 3.05
C LEU A 727 30.48 -65.23 2.28
N PHE A 728 31.50 -65.98 2.72
CA PHE A 728 31.78 -67.31 2.18
C PHE A 728 30.66 -68.28 2.56
N THR A 729 30.15 -69.05 1.60
CA THR A 729 29.10 -70.06 1.86
C THR A 729 29.54 -71.44 1.34
N GLY A 730 30.13 -72.25 2.21
CA GLY A 730 30.64 -73.57 1.83
C GLY A 730 29.68 -74.71 2.16
N ILE A 731 29.99 -75.90 1.67
CA ILE A 731 29.43 -77.14 2.22
C ILE A 731 30.45 -77.73 3.18
N GLY A 732 30.04 -77.98 4.41
CA GLY A 732 30.83 -78.69 5.43
C GLY A 732 29.94 -79.72 6.12
N ASP A 733 30.45 -80.95 6.29
CA ASP A 733 29.73 -82.07 6.92
C ASP A 733 28.33 -82.34 6.31
N GLY A 734 28.18 -82.18 4.99
CA GLY A 734 26.91 -82.38 4.29
C GLY A 734 25.85 -81.30 4.55
N LYS A 735 26.24 -80.15 5.12
CA LYS A 735 25.37 -79.00 5.40
C LYS A 735 25.86 -77.75 4.65
N TRP A 736 24.92 -76.97 4.13
CA TRP A 736 25.24 -75.67 3.56
C TRP A 736 25.46 -74.65 4.70
N GLN A 737 26.72 -74.25 4.91
CA GLN A 737 27.11 -73.26 5.91
C GLN A 737 26.97 -71.85 5.33
N LEU A 738 25.75 -71.31 5.38
CA LEU A 738 25.46 -69.93 4.99
C LEU A 738 25.94 -68.96 6.07
N GLN A 739 26.75 -67.98 5.70
CA GLN A 739 27.12 -66.85 6.56
C GLN A 739 26.71 -65.54 5.89
N LEU A 740 26.00 -64.70 6.63
CA LEU A 740 25.60 -63.36 6.21
C LEU A 740 26.20 -62.30 7.15
N THR A 741 26.36 -61.09 6.64
CA THR A 741 26.70 -59.90 7.41
C THR A 741 25.86 -58.74 6.91
N THR A 742 25.80 -57.65 7.66
CA THR A 742 25.31 -56.36 7.14
C THR A 742 26.45 -55.57 6.51
N TRP A 743 26.13 -54.57 5.68
CA TRP A 743 27.12 -53.64 5.14
C TRP A 743 27.85 -52.87 6.24
N ALA A 744 27.15 -52.51 7.33
CA ALA A 744 27.72 -51.84 8.50
C ALA A 744 28.78 -52.68 9.24
N GLU A 745 28.64 -54.00 9.26
CA GLU A 745 29.54 -54.92 9.97
C GLU A 745 30.63 -55.52 9.07
N HIS A 746 30.49 -55.40 7.75
CA HIS A 746 31.40 -55.99 6.78
C HIS A 746 32.83 -55.43 6.88
N GLU A 747 33.85 -56.29 6.84
CA GLU A 747 35.25 -55.93 7.15
C GLU A 747 35.79 -54.70 6.38
N TRP A 748 35.58 -54.64 5.07
CA TRP A 748 36.06 -53.55 4.21
C TRP A 748 34.96 -52.66 3.60
N ARG A 749 33.68 -53.09 3.61
CA ARG A 749 32.57 -52.27 3.08
C ARG A 749 32.02 -51.29 4.12
N LYS A 750 32.22 -51.53 5.42
CA LYS A 750 31.79 -50.62 6.50
C LYS A 750 32.36 -49.19 6.39
N SER A 751 33.48 -49.01 5.70
CA SER A 751 34.08 -47.70 5.41
C SER A 751 33.48 -47.00 4.18
N SER A 752 32.70 -47.70 3.35
CA SER A 752 32.06 -47.16 2.16
C SER A 752 30.66 -46.65 2.49
N VAL A 753 30.32 -45.45 2.00
CA VAL A 753 29.03 -44.81 2.24
C VAL A 753 27.96 -45.38 1.30
N CYS A 754 26.83 -45.84 1.86
CA CYS A 754 25.64 -46.27 1.11
C CYS A 754 24.86 -45.06 0.56
N LYS A 755 25.43 -44.37 -0.43
CA LYS A 755 24.92 -43.11 -0.97
C LYS A 755 23.59 -43.29 -1.70
N TRP A 756 22.61 -42.46 -1.37
CA TRP A 756 21.32 -42.38 -2.05
C TRP A 756 21.45 -41.84 -3.47
N THR A 757 20.67 -42.39 -4.40
CA THR A 757 20.56 -41.94 -5.79
C THR A 757 19.16 -41.43 -6.08
N VAL A 758 19.05 -40.32 -6.82
CA VAL A 758 17.76 -39.78 -7.26
C VAL A 758 17.26 -40.63 -8.43
N VAL A 759 16.01 -41.11 -8.37
CA VAL A 759 15.45 -42.03 -9.40
C VAL A 759 14.55 -41.29 -10.39
N GLU A 760 13.54 -40.57 -9.90
CA GLU A 760 12.61 -39.80 -10.73
C GLU A 760 12.14 -38.54 -9.98
N GLU A 761 11.96 -37.44 -10.71
CA GLU A 761 11.19 -36.26 -10.29
C GLU A 761 9.77 -36.40 -10.87
N CYS A 762 8.85 -36.95 -10.08
CA CYS A 762 7.43 -36.86 -10.40
C CYS A 762 6.92 -35.45 -10.00
N SER A 763 5.88 -34.94 -10.68
CA SER A 763 5.40 -33.56 -10.49
C SER A 763 4.99 -33.19 -9.05
N ASN A 764 4.80 -34.17 -8.17
CA ASN A 764 4.37 -34.02 -6.79
C ASN A 764 5.29 -34.70 -5.74
N MET A 765 6.32 -35.43 -6.15
CA MET A 765 7.20 -36.17 -5.22
C MET A 765 8.63 -36.31 -5.76
N LYS A 766 9.61 -36.22 -4.85
CA LYS A 766 11.02 -36.53 -5.13
C LYS A 766 11.38 -37.87 -4.49
N GLN A 767 11.84 -38.83 -5.31
CA GLN A 767 12.22 -40.17 -4.84
C GLN A 767 13.75 -40.35 -4.83
N TYR A 768 14.25 -40.81 -3.69
CA TYR A 768 15.63 -41.30 -3.54
C TYR A 768 15.60 -42.80 -3.32
N MET A 769 16.54 -43.52 -3.92
CA MET A 769 16.64 -44.97 -3.83
C MET A 769 18.07 -45.38 -3.50
N TRP A 770 18.18 -46.43 -2.71
CA TRP A 770 19.36 -47.25 -2.55
C TRP A 770 19.01 -48.67 -2.97
N GLN A 771 19.72 -49.20 -3.95
CA GLN A 771 19.58 -50.58 -4.39
C GLN A 771 20.94 -51.24 -4.42
N HIS A 772 21.08 -52.36 -3.71
CA HIS A 772 22.28 -53.18 -3.74
C HIS A 772 21.90 -54.65 -3.92
N GLY A 773 22.57 -55.33 -4.84
CA GLY A 773 22.42 -56.76 -5.06
C GLY A 773 23.79 -57.42 -5.00
N ASP A 774 23.91 -58.48 -4.20
CA ASP A 774 25.11 -59.30 -4.15
C ASP A 774 24.74 -60.76 -4.40
N VAL A 775 25.47 -61.39 -5.32
CA VAL A 775 25.21 -62.76 -5.75
C VAL A 775 26.48 -63.55 -5.61
N TRP A 776 26.43 -64.58 -4.79
CA TRP A 776 27.54 -65.46 -4.54
C TRP A 776 27.23 -66.86 -5.06
N ASN A 777 28.14 -67.43 -5.84
CA ASN A 777 27.99 -68.74 -6.47
C ASN A 777 29.11 -69.68 -6.00
N TYR A 778 28.74 -70.88 -5.57
CA TYR A 778 29.64 -71.95 -5.20
C TYR A 778 29.39 -73.17 -6.03
N ILE A 779 30.48 -73.82 -6.42
CA ILE A 779 30.43 -75.14 -7.02
C ILE A 779 31.14 -76.06 -6.04
N HIS A 780 30.42 -77.06 -5.54
CA HIS A 780 30.97 -78.09 -4.67
C HIS A 780 31.34 -79.32 -5.51
N GLU A 781 32.60 -79.72 -5.43
CA GLU A 781 33.15 -80.92 -6.06
C GLU A 781 33.83 -81.79 -5.00
N GLY A 782 33.06 -82.70 -4.40
CA GLY A 782 33.51 -83.77 -3.52
C GLY A 782 33.86 -85.05 -4.30
N GLY A 783 33.91 -86.20 -3.60
CA GLY A 783 34.10 -87.50 -4.24
C GLY A 783 32.96 -87.85 -5.20
N ASN A 784 33.17 -88.84 -6.09
CA ASN A 784 32.17 -89.23 -7.12
C ASN A 784 30.79 -89.61 -6.56
N ASP A 785 30.72 -90.01 -5.28
CA ASP A 785 29.47 -90.41 -4.60
C ASP A 785 28.93 -89.34 -3.62
N ASP A 786 29.50 -88.12 -3.62
CA ASP A 786 29.05 -87.05 -2.73
C ASP A 786 27.72 -86.46 -3.21
N VAL A 787 26.66 -86.69 -2.43
CA VAL A 787 25.29 -86.21 -2.67
C VAL A 787 25.15 -84.68 -2.66
N SER A 788 26.20 -83.97 -2.22
CA SER A 788 26.24 -82.51 -2.17
C SER A 788 26.92 -81.87 -3.38
N ASN A 789 27.40 -82.66 -4.36
CA ASN A 789 27.99 -82.18 -5.60
C ASN A 789 26.99 -81.37 -6.43
N GLY A 790 27.24 -80.07 -6.59
CA GLY A 790 26.30 -79.17 -7.26
C GLY A 790 26.68 -77.71 -7.18
N THR A 791 25.83 -76.87 -7.77
CA THR A 791 25.96 -75.42 -7.71
C THR A 791 25.00 -74.84 -6.69
N TYR A 792 25.49 -73.95 -5.83
CA TYR A 792 24.73 -73.26 -4.79
C TYR A 792 24.91 -71.76 -4.97
N THR A 793 23.81 -71.04 -4.97
CA THR A 793 23.79 -69.59 -5.19
C THR A 793 23.03 -68.91 -4.08
N VAL A 794 23.64 -67.86 -3.52
CA VAL A 794 23.02 -66.94 -2.58
C VAL A 794 22.87 -65.60 -3.26
N SER A 795 21.66 -65.07 -3.31
CA SER A 795 21.35 -63.73 -3.79
C SER A 795 20.76 -62.92 -2.65
N CYS A 796 21.42 -61.83 -2.28
CA CYS A 796 20.90 -60.84 -1.35
C CYS A 796 20.61 -59.56 -2.11
N THR A 797 19.36 -59.12 -2.11
CA THR A 797 18.94 -57.86 -2.73
C THR A 797 18.34 -56.96 -1.68
N THR A 798 18.88 -55.75 -1.52
CA THR A 798 18.33 -54.72 -0.64
C THR A 798 17.87 -53.55 -1.50
N HIS A 799 16.67 -53.06 -1.22
CA HIS A 799 16.06 -51.92 -1.88
C HIS A 799 15.39 -51.03 -0.84
N ASN A 800 15.92 -49.83 -0.65
CA ASN A 800 15.35 -48.82 0.22
C ASN A 800 14.96 -47.59 -0.60
N ASP A 801 13.84 -46.97 -0.25
CA ASP A 801 13.31 -45.75 -0.88
C ASP A 801 13.03 -44.67 0.17
N ILE A 802 13.23 -43.42 -0.24
CA ILE A 802 12.74 -42.22 0.46
C ILE A 802 11.83 -41.45 -0.50
N LEU A 803 10.64 -41.08 -0.03
CA LEU A 803 9.68 -40.26 -0.77
C LEU A 803 9.50 -38.93 -0.03
N LEU A 804 9.83 -37.82 -0.72
CA LEU A 804 9.61 -36.45 -0.25
C LEU A 804 8.45 -35.81 -1.02
N PRO A 805 7.41 -35.30 -0.35
CA PRO A 805 6.27 -34.68 -1.02
C PRO A 805 6.61 -33.25 -1.45
N ILE A 806 6.66 -32.98 -2.76
CA ILE A 806 6.83 -31.64 -3.31
C ILE A 806 5.48 -30.93 -3.30
N ALA A 807 5.42 -29.68 -2.82
CA ALA A 807 4.21 -28.85 -2.89
C ALA A 807 2.94 -29.49 -2.28
N SER A 808 3.08 -30.23 -1.17
CA SER A 808 1.97 -30.87 -0.48
C SER A 808 0.88 -29.84 -0.09
N ARG A 809 -0.35 -30.03 -0.58
CA ARG A 809 -1.55 -29.30 -0.10
C ARG A 809 -1.93 -29.65 1.34
N HIS A 810 -1.28 -30.65 1.94
CA HIS A 810 -1.55 -31.10 3.29
C HIS A 810 -0.74 -30.29 4.30
N ARG A 811 -1.39 -29.90 5.41
CA ARG A 811 -0.82 -29.12 6.54
C ARG A 811 0.31 -29.83 7.29
N SER A 812 0.64 -31.06 6.92
CA SER A 812 1.64 -31.89 7.57
C SER A 812 2.37 -32.74 6.52
N PRO A 813 3.41 -32.21 5.86
CA PRO A 813 4.21 -33.03 4.96
C PRO A 813 4.80 -34.23 5.69
N LYS A 814 4.90 -35.35 4.98
CA LYS A 814 5.37 -36.63 5.49
C LYS A 814 6.54 -37.12 4.65
N ILE A 815 7.68 -37.39 5.28
CA ILE A 815 8.81 -38.05 4.63
C ILE A 815 8.61 -39.54 4.82
N GLU A 816 8.35 -40.28 3.74
CA GLU A 816 8.15 -41.73 3.81
C GLU A 816 9.47 -42.44 3.50
N ILE A 817 9.81 -43.42 4.31
CA ILE A 817 11.02 -44.23 4.19
C ILE A 817 10.56 -45.68 4.23
N ARG A 818 10.94 -46.47 3.23
CA ARG A 818 10.59 -47.89 3.17
C ARG A 818 11.78 -48.71 2.72
N GLY A 819 11.83 -49.97 3.13
CA GLY A 819 12.90 -50.87 2.76
C GLY A 819 12.43 -52.31 2.59
N VAL A 820 13.06 -52.99 1.65
CA VAL A 820 12.81 -54.38 1.28
C VAL A 820 14.16 -55.10 1.16
N VAL A 821 14.30 -56.20 1.88
CA VAL A 821 15.48 -57.08 1.82
C VAL A 821 15.02 -58.46 1.39
N GLU A 822 15.48 -58.93 0.24
CA GLU A 822 15.21 -60.26 -0.30
C GLU A 822 16.45 -61.14 -0.17
N LEU A 823 16.28 -62.30 0.45
CA LEU A 823 17.29 -63.36 0.49
C LEU A 823 16.76 -64.56 -0.29
N LYS A 824 17.44 -64.87 -1.40
CA LYS A 824 17.11 -65.99 -2.28
C LYS A 824 18.29 -66.96 -2.32
N LEU A 825 18.02 -68.21 -1.96
CA LEU A 825 18.94 -69.33 -2.03
C LEU A 825 18.50 -70.22 -3.19
N THR A 826 19.39 -70.56 -4.11
CA THR A 826 19.10 -71.50 -5.20
C THR A 826 20.15 -72.60 -5.24
N TYR A 827 19.77 -73.80 -5.60
CA TYR A 827 20.71 -74.90 -5.77
C TYR A 827 20.40 -75.73 -7.03
N LYS A 828 21.43 -76.40 -7.54
CA LYS A 828 21.34 -77.35 -8.64
C LYS A 828 22.29 -78.52 -8.38
N ILE A 829 21.73 -79.69 -8.07
CA ILE A 829 22.44 -80.93 -7.72
C ILE A 829 21.98 -82.01 -8.70
N GLY A 830 22.86 -82.46 -9.60
CA GLY A 830 22.48 -83.40 -10.67
C GLY A 830 21.32 -82.89 -11.54
N PHE A 831 20.19 -83.61 -11.53
CA PHE A 831 18.94 -83.22 -12.22
C PHE A 831 17.95 -82.43 -11.35
N GLN A 832 18.22 -82.31 -10.04
CA GLN A 832 17.36 -81.58 -9.11
C GLN A 832 17.77 -80.12 -9.05
N SER A 833 16.78 -79.24 -9.02
CA SER A 833 17.00 -77.82 -8.76
C SER A 833 15.86 -77.26 -7.93
N GLY A 834 16.20 -76.36 -7.01
CA GLY A 834 15.21 -75.70 -6.18
C GLY A 834 15.70 -74.34 -5.71
N SER A 835 14.77 -73.56 -5.16
CA SER A 835 15.05 -72.29 -4.53
C SER A 835 14.20 -72.07 -3.29
N ALA A 836 14.75 -71.32 -2.34
CA ALA A 836 14.00 -70.78 -1.23
C ALA A 836 14.22 -69.28 -1.13
N THR A 837 13.14 -68.53 -0.94
CA THR A 837 13.17 -67.08 -0.85
C THR A 837 12.45 -66.64 0.43
N SER A 838 12.99 -65.65 1.12
CA SER A 838 12.28 -64.90 2.14
C SER A 838 12.57 -63.41 1.95
N MET A 839 11.66 -62.57 2.42
CA MET A 839 11.73 -61.14 2.27
C MET A 839 11.38 -60.45 3.58
N ALA A 840 12.17 -59.44 3.95
CA ALA A 840 11.87 -58.56 5.06
C ALA A 840 11.41 -57.20 4.52
N ARG A 841 10.35 -56.63 5.10
CA ARG A 841 9.85 -55.29 4.77
C ARG A 841 9.74 -54.42 6.02
N TRP A 842 10.05 -53.14 5.88
CA TRP A 842 9.86 -52.13 6.91
C TRP A 842 9.46 -50.79 6.29
N ASP A 843 8.73 -49.98 7.05
CA ASP A 843 8.29 -48.65 6.63
C ASP A 843 8.18 -47.69 7.82
N ALA A 844 8.50 -46.43 7.57
CA ALA A 844 8.40 -45.33 8.52
C ALA A 844 7.98 -44.06 7.80
N SER A 845 7.24 -43.19 8.48
CA SER A 845 6.79 -41.90 7.99
C SER A 845 7.04 -40.82 9.04
N LEU A 846 7.84 -39.82 8.68
CA LEU A 846 8.19 -38.69 9.53
C LEU A 846 7.28 -37.51 9.18
N SER A 847 6.37 -37.16 10.07
CA SER A 847 5.40 -36.08 9.82
C SER A 847 5.82 -34.80 10.53
N LEU A 848 5.94 -33.70 9.77
CA LEU A 848 6.14 -32.36 10.33
C LEU A 848 4.79 -31.66 10.43
N ARG A 849 4.24 -31.53 11.63
CA ARG A 849 2.93 -30.93 11.87
C ARG A 849 3.07 -29.56 12.51
N SER A 850 2.28 -28.60 12.05
CA SER A 850 2.21 -27.26 12.67
C SER A 850 1.25 -27.26 13.86
N ASP A 851 1.75 -26.91 15.02
CA ASP A 851 1.02 -26.61 16.24
C ASP A 851 0.82 -25.07 16.36
N PRO A 852 -0.40 -24.58 16.59
CA PRO A 852 -0.67 -23.14 16.70
C PRO A 852 0.11 -22.42 17.80
N THR A 853 0.52 -23.14 18.86
CA THR A 853 1.13 -22.60 20.08
C THR A 853 2.63 -22.85 20.14
N HIS A 854 3.10 -23.99 19.62
CA HIS A 854 4.48 -24.45 19.78
C HIS A 854 5.29 -24.52 18.47
N GLY A 855 4.71 -24.16 17.33
CA GLY A 855 5.39 -24.22 16.04
C GLY A 855 5.38 -25.63 15.45
N ILE A 856 6.47 -26.08 14.84
CA ILE A 856 6.56 -27.43 14.28
C ILE A 856 6.67 -28.47 15.39
N LYS A 857 6.03 -29.62 15.17
CA LYS A 857 6.18 -30.86 15.92
C LYS A 857 6.44 -32.02 14.96
N VAL A 858 7.42 -32.85 15.28
CA VAL A 858 7.86 -34.00 14.49
C VAL A 858 7.36 -35.28 15.12
N ASP A 859 6.47 -35.97 14.39
CA ASP A 859 5.89 -37.25 14.81
C ASP A 859 6.41 -38.39 13.92
N VAL A 860 6.67 -39.55 14.52
CA VAL A 860 7.01 -40.80 13.79
C VAL A 860 5.76 -41.66 13.69
N LEU A 861 5.43 -42.08 12.47
CA LEU A 861 4.36 -43.02 12.17
C LEU A 861 4.97 -44.24 11.44
N GLY A 862 4.37 -45.43 11.55
CA GLY A 862 4.82 -46.64 10.83
C GLY A 862 5.52 -47.70 11.70
N ALA A 863 5.92 -48.79 11.06
CA ALA A 863 6.50 -49.98 11.70
C ALA A 863 8.02 -50.07 11.44
N LEU A 864 8.80 -49.55 12.40
CA LEU A 864 10.27 -49.63 12.38
C LEU A 864 10.82 -51.04 12.65
N VAL A 865 9.97 -52.01 12.95
CA VAL A 865 10.35 -53.42 13.16
C VAL A 865 10.21 -54.15 11.82
N PRO A 866 11.29 -54.69 11.24
CA PRO A 866 11.22 -55.43 9.98
C PRO A 866 10.29 -56.64 10.10
N ARG A 867 9.29 -56.71 9.23
CA ARG A 867 8.42 -57.88 9.09
C ARG A 867 9.04 -58.84 8.08
N VAL A 868 9.45 -60.01 8.56
CA VAL A 868 10.02 -61.07 7.71
C VAL A 868 8.91 -62.04 7.28
N ASP A 869 8.74 -62.20 5.98
CA ASP A 869 7.78 -63.12 5.38
C ASP A 869 8.26 -64.58 5.53
N PRO A 870 7.32 -65.55 5.61
CA PRO A 870 7.66 -66.97 5.63
C PRO A 870 8.47 -67.36 4.38
N THR A 871 9.37 -68.32 4.55
CA THR A 871 10.14 -68.84 3.41
C THR A 871 9.23 -69.52 2.39
N THR A 872 9.32 -69.10 1.12
CA THR A 872 8.67 -69.75 -0.02
C THR A 872 9.66 -70.65 -0.73
N TYR A 873 9.26 -71.89 -1.02
CA TYR A 873 10.06 -72.87 -1.75
C TYR A 873 9.51 -73.07 -3.15
N ASP A 874 10.41 -73.23 -4.12
CA ASP A 874 10.09 -73.56 -5.51
C ASP A 874 11.06 -74.63 -6.03
N GLY A 875 10.57 -75.58 -6.83
CA GLY A 875 11.33 -76.73 -7.33
C GLY A 875 11.40 -77.91 -6.36
N ASP A 876 12.45 -78.73 -6.52
CA ASP A 876 12.65 -79.92 -5.70
C ASP A 876 13.07 -79.58 -4.26
N MET A 877 12.93 -80.54 -3.34
CA MET A 877 13.55 -80.44 -2.01
C MET A 877 14.99 -80.96 -2.06
N PRO A 878 15.96 -80.26 -1.44
CA PRO A 878 17.36 -80.65 -1.52
C PRO A 878 17.63 -81.92 -0.70
N PRO A 879 18.60 -82.75 -1.14
CA PRO A 879 19.04 -83.93 -0.40
C PRO A 879 19.89 -83.61 0.85
N ILE A 880 20.17 -82.33 1.12
CA ILE A 880 20.96 -81.82 2.24
C ILE A 880 20.14 -80.90 3.15
N GLU A 881 20.64 -80.62 4.36
CA GLU A 881 20.02 -79.64 5.26
C GLU A 881 20.09 -78.23 4.63
N PHE A 882 18.92 -77.70 4.26
CA PHE A 882 18.80 -76.43 3.57
C PHE A 882 18.64 -75.26 4.54
N PRO A 883 19.43 -74.18 4.41
CA PRO A 883 19.30 -73.01 5.27
C PRO A 883 17.90 -72.39 5.14
N ASN A 884 17.31 -71.95 6.26
CA ASN A 884 16.01 -71.27 6.26
C ASN A 884 16.21 -69.74 6.10
N PRO A 885 15.94 -69.14 4.92
CA PRO A 885 16.18 -67.72 4.67
C PRO A 885 15.51 -66.79 5.70
N GLN A 886 14.30 -67.13 6.16
CA GLN A 886 13.59 -66.36 7.18
C GLN A 886 14.36 -66.26 8.50
N ALA A 887 14.97 -67.35 8.95
CA ALA A 887 15.74 -67.39 10.20
C ALA A 887 17.00 -66.50 10.08
N TYR A 888 17.68 -66.57 8.93
CA TYR A 888 18.86 -65.75 8.66
C TYR A 888 18.53 -64.25 8.56
N LEU A 889 17.45 -63.88 7.89
CA LEU A 889 17.00 -62.47 7.86
C LEU A 889 16.64 -61.97 9.26
N THR A 890 15.97 -62.78 10.07
CA THR A 890 15.61 -62.41 11.45
C THR A 890 16.84 -62.26 12.36
N GLN A 891 17.89 -63.06 12.12
CA GLN A 891 19.12 -63.02 12.91
C GLN A 891 20.00 -61.81 12.58
N HIS A 892 20.09 -61.41 11.31
CA HIS A 892 21.05 -60.41 10.85
C HIS A 892 20.45 -59.00 10.65
N LEU A 893 19.13 -58.87 10.48
CA LEU A 893 18.50 -57.55 10.45
C LEU A 893 18.33 -56.98 11.86
N PRO A 894 18.36 -55.65 12.03
CA PRO A 894 18.14 -55.04 13.33
C PRO A 894 16.71 -55.31 13.81
N ALA A 895 16.56 -55.56 15.12
CA ALA A 895 15.25 -55.73 15.76
C ALA A 895 14.34 -54.50 15.59
N LYS A 896 14.93 -53.31 15.43
CA LYS A 896 14.28 -52.05 15.11
C LYS A 896 15.23 -51.21 14.28
N VAL A 897 14.77 -50.71 13.14
CA VAL A 897 15.52 -49.76 12.30
C VAL A 897 15.72 -48.45 13.08
N ASN A 898 16.98 -48.02 13.22
CA ASN A 898 17.33 -46.84 13.99
C ASN A 898 17.23 -45.57 13.13
N ILE A 899 16.24 -44.74 13.42
CA ILE A 899 16.06 -43.42 12.80
C ILE A 899 16.22 -42.27 13.79
N ASP A 900 16.76 -42.51 14.99
CA ASP A 900 16.81 -41.51 16.06
C ASP A 900 17.69 -40.31 15.69
N ALA A 901 18.80 -40.55 14.97
CA ALA A 901 19.64 -39.47 14.45
C ALA A 901 18.87 -38.58 13.46
N VAL A 902 18.10 -39.17 12.55
CA VAL A 902 17.25 -38.46 11.58
C VAL A 902 16.19 -37.62 12.31
N LEU A 903 15.62 -38.15 13.38
CA LEU A 903 14.65 -37.44 14.19
C LEU A 903 15.26 -36.24 14.90
N GLN A 904 16.48 -36.35 15.40
CA GLN A 904 17.18 -35.22 16.02
C GLN A 904 17.41 -34.09 15.01
N GLU A 905 17.78 -34.40 13.76
CA GLU A 905 17.94 -33.38 12.71
C GLU A 905 16.61 -32.64 12.44
N LEU A 906 15.48 -33.36 12.33
CA LEU A 906 14.18 -32.74 12.09
C LEU A 906 13.65 -31.97 13.32
N ARG A 907 14.01 -32.40 14.53
CA ARG A 907 13.60 -31.75 15.77
C ARG A 907 14.28 -30.41 16.03
N GLU A 908 15.33 -30.06 15.29
CA GLU A 908 15.90 -28.69 15.33
C GLU A 908 14.88 -27.62 14.91
N PHE A 909 13.87 -27.99 14.12
CA PHE A 909 12.78 -27.09 13.72
C PHE A 909 11.67 -26.97 14.78
N GLU A 910 11.71 -27.75 15.86
CA GLU A 910 10.70 -27.68 16.92
C GLU A 910 10.92 -26.48 17.85
N GLY A 911 9.83 -25.86 18.29
CA GLY A 911 9.87 -24.79 19.27
C GLY A 911 10.31 -23.45 18.69
N VAL A 912 11.20 -22.76 19.41
CA VAL A 912 11.64 -21.41 19.06
C VAL A 912 12.71 -21.47 17.99
N TRP A 913 12.52 -20.71 16.92
CA TRP A 913 13.55 -20.53 15.91
C TRP A 913 14.69 -19.67 16.49
N GLN A 914 15.86 -20.29 16.67
CA GLN A 914 17.00 -19.66 17.34
C GLN A 914 17.89 -18.83 16.40
N HIS A 915 17.60 -18.78 15.10
CA HIS A 915 18.47 -18.14 14.12
C HIS A 915 17.94 -16.81 13.59
N ALA A 916 16.79 -16.34 14.08
CA ALA A 916 16.22 -15.06 13.69
C ALA A 916 15.19 -14.56 14.73
N TYR A 917 15.17 -13.26 15.03
CA TYR A 917 14.25 -12.63 15.99
C TYR A 917 13.68 -11.29 15.49
N MET A 918 12.37 -11.06 15.65
CA MET A 918 11.72 -9.78 15.36
C MET A 918 11.98 -8.78 16.48
N GLY A 919 12.92 -7.87 16.30
CA GLY A 919 13.46 -7.04 17.38
C GLY A 919 14.00 -7.91 18.53
N THR A 920 13.20 -8.05 19.60
CA THR A 920 13.48 -8.90 20.77
C THR A 920 12.56 -10.12 20.91
N GLN A 921 11.55 -10.23 20.04
CA GLN A 921 10.56 -11.30 20.04
C GLN A 921 11.03 -12.48 19.20
N ALA A 922 10.64 -13.68 19.61
CA ALA A 922 11.08 -14.91 18.99
C ALA A 922 10.05 -15.44 17.99
N TYR A 923 10.55 -16.07 16.92
CA TYR A 923 9.71 -16.77 15.98
C TYR A 923 9.51 -18.23 16.37
N VAL A 924 8.42 -18.81 15.87
CA VAL A 924 8.24 -20.25 15.71
C VAL A 924 8.02 -20.55 14.24
N LEU A 925 8.49 -21.72 13.79
CA LEU A 925 8.29 -22.18 12.42
C LEU A 925 6.92 -22.84 12.28
N ALA A 926 6.27 -22.65 11.13
CA ALA A 926 4.99 -23.28 10.81
C ALA A 926 4.91 -23.63 9.32
N HIS A 927 3.92 -24.45 8.97
CA HIS A 927 3.55 -24.86 7.62
C HIS A 927 4.74 -25.22 6.72
N PRO A 928 5.44 -26.35 7.02
CA PRO A 928 6.57 -26.77 6.23
C PRO A 928 6.12 -27.15 4.82
N VAL A 929 6.92 -26.75 3.83
CA VAL A 929 6.71 -27.06 2.42
C VAL A 929 8.04 -27.44 1.78
N PHE A 930 8.08 -28.54 1.03
CA PHE A 930 9.25 -28.88 0.22
C PHE A 930 9.13 -28.28 -1.18
N GLY A 931 10.15 -27.53 -1.58
CA GLY A 931 10.30 -26.98 -2.94
C GLY A 931 10.71 -28.06 -3.95
N ALA A 932 10.66 -27.72 -5.24
CA ALA A 932 10.99 -28.65 -6.32
C ALA A 932 12.45 -29.17 -6.24
N LYS A 933 13.39 -28.33 -5.79
CA LYS A 933 14.80 -28.72 -5.60
C LYS A 933 15.06 -29.50 -4.31
N GLY A 934 14.06 -29.64 -3.44
CA GLY A 934 14.17 -30.28 -2.13
C GLY A 934 14.46 -29.32 -0.98
N ASP A 935 14.41 -28.00 -1.23
CA ASP A 935 14.52 -26.98 -0.18
C ASP A 935 13.32 -27.09 0.76
N ILE A 936 13.52 -26.79 2.05
CA ILE A 936 12.44 -26.78 3.03
C ILE A 936 12.10 -25.35 3.42
N ILE A 937 10.83 -25.00 3.27
CA ILE A 937 10.30 -23.64 3.44
C ILE A 937 9.29 -23.65 4.58
N PHE A 938 9.36 -22.65 5.46
CA PHE A 938 8.47 -22.47 6.60
C PHE A 938 7.87 -21.06 6.62
N GLU A 939 6.63 -20.97 7.08
CA GLU A 939 6.01 -19.73 7.52
C GLU A 939 6.57 -19.32 8.90
N LEU A 940 6.86 -18.03 9.07
CA LEU A 940 7.27 -17.46 10.35
C LEU A 940 6.07 -16.93 11.12
N ARG A 941 6.03 -17.24 12.42
CA ARG A 941 4.99 -16.75 13.34
C ARG A 941 5.60 -16.21 14.62
N PRO A 942 5.08 -15.11 15.19
CA PRO A 942 5.50 -14.65 16.49
C PRO A 942 5.11 -15.69 17.54
N ARG A 943 6.03 -15.95 18.48
CA ARG A 943 5.74 -16.82 19.62
C ARG A 943 4.70 -16.14 20.52
N ALA A 944 3.54 -16.77 20.68
CA ALA A 944 2.57 -16.33 21.68
C ALA A 944 3.22 -16.35 23.08
N PRO A 945 3.05 -15.31 23.92
CA PRO A 945 3.52 -15.36 25.28
C PRO A 945 2.87 -16.56 25.99
N PRO A 946 3.61 -17.31 26.83
CA PRO A 946 3.03 -18.43 27.53
C PRO A 946 1.87 -17.92 28.36
N THR A 947 0.65 -18.34 28.02
CA THR A 947 -0.52 -18.14 28.86
C THR A 947 -0.24 -18.85 30.17
N THR A 948 0.12 -18.10 31.22
CA THR A 948 0.18 -18.62 32.59
C THR A 948 -1.18 -19.23 32.88
N GLY A 949 -1.20 -20.56 33.03
CA GLY A 949 -2.41 -21.36 33.06
C GLY A 949 -3.44 -20.80 34.03
N ARG A 950 -4.54 -20.30 33.49
CA ARG A 950 -5.80 -20.27 34.24
C ARG A 950 -6.17 -21.74 34.40
N ALA A 951 -5.91 -22.30 35.58
CA ALA A 951 -6.36 -23.63 35.94
C ALA A 951 -7.84 -23.75 35.59
N VAL A 952 -8.15 -24.56 34.58
CA VAL A 952 -9.51 -25.00 34.31
C VAL A 952 -9.90 -25.84 35.51
N ILE A 953 -10.56 -25.20 36.48
CA ILE A 953 -11.28 -25.89 37.54
C ILE A 953 -12.32 -26.73 36.82
N ALA A 954 -12.08 -28.03 36.76
CA ALA A 954 -13.04 -29.01 36.29
C ALA A 954 -14.32 -28.87 37.14
N GLY A 955 -15.34 -28.25 36.55
CA GLY A 955 -16.69 -28.15 37.12
C GLY A 955 -17.29 -29.55 37.24
N ARG A 956 -17.15 -30.11 38.44
CA ARG A 956 -17.80 -31.33 38.89
C ARG A 956 -19.30 -31.08 38.98
N ASN A 957 -20.04 -31.42 37.91
CA ASN A 957 -21.51 -31.40 37.93
C ASN A 957 -22.05 -32.51 38.83
N GLY A 958 -22.20 -32.20 40.12
CA GLY A 958 -23.06 -32.91 41.06
C GLY A 958 -24.52 -32.61 40.72
N ARG A 959 -25.20 -33.60 40.13
CA ARG A 959 -26.67 -33.69 40.13
C ARG A 959 -27.14 -33.97 41.56
N ASN A 960 -28.05 -33.12 42.05
CA ASN A 960 -29.16 -33.36 43.00
C ASN A 960 -29.44 -32.02 43.70
N GLY A 961 -30.63 -31.45 43.73
CA GLY A 961 -31.96 -31.82 43.24
C GLY A 961 -32.93 -30.74 43.75
N ILE A 962 -34.21 -30.85 43.39
CA ILE A 962 -35.34 -30.94 44.33
C ILE A 962 -36.65 -30.80 43.56
N GLN A 963 -37.40 -31.90 43.66
CA GLN A 963 -38.79 -32.08 43.28
C GLN A 963 -39.71 -31.23 44.17
N ARG A 964 -40.78 -30.70 43.56
CA ARG A 964 -42.00 -30.28 44.24
C ARG A 964 -42.66 -31.47 44.94
N GLY A 965 -43.21 -31.25 46.14
CA GLY A 965 -44.17 -32.16 46.75
C GLY A 965 -44.48 -31.84 48.22
N MET A 966 -45.64 -31.22 48.45
CA MET A 966 -46.25 -30.91 49.74
C MET A 966 -46.33 -32.11 50.72
N LYS A 967 -45.90 -31.90 51.98
CA LYS A 967 -46.74 -31.86 53.18
C LYS A 967 -45.91 -31.45 54.39
#